data_AF-A0A937N9E0-F1
#
_entry.id   AF-A0A937N9E0-F1
#
_cell.length_a   1.000
_cell.length_b   1.000
_cell.length_c   1.000
_cell.angle_alpha   90.00
_cell.angle_beta   90.00
_cell.angle_gamma   90.00
#
_symmetry.space_group_name_H-M   'P 1'
#
loop_
_entity.id
_entity.type
_entity.pdbx_description
1 polymer ?
#
loop_
_entity_poly.entity_id
_entity_poly.type
_entity_poly.pdbx_seq_one_letter_code
_entity_poly.pdbx_strand_id
1 'polypeptide(L)'
;MSFFRSQMVFVLAALLAIAPAAWAQRSNSRAPRIGYVYPAGGQQGATFEVTVGGQYLQGANGALVSGDGVQAKLADQTPRLTSKEMNALRARLQTLQKQKNKDQAVFREIAEIRKKLANSVRKPATPAIAETVTVEITTTPDARPGERELRLITSTGLTNPLVFCVGQLPEFSETAAKTAEESRPASASRYGQRAKGPKPEAEPTITLPATVNGQITPGDVDRYRFSARKGQQLVVAASARSLIPYLADAVPGWFQATLALYDADGKEVAYADDFRFKPDPVLHCEIPGDGEYVVEIKDAIYRGREDFVYRITVGELPYVTDVFPLGGPVGENTTVELHGWNLPVTTLAMNGKDGDPGIYPLSVHEDQQVSNSVPFAVDTLPECVEQEPNDPTEKAQSITLPITVNGRIDAPGDRDVFRFEGRAGQEIVAEIYARRLDSPLDSLLKLTDASGKQLALNDDHEDKGSGLNTHHADSWISFTLPADGVYYVTLDDAQQAGGPEYAYRLRISPPRPDFALRIVPSSVSVRNSATVPITVYAVRRDGFSDEIKLELKDAPEGFRLTGGLVPAGKDQASITLTVAPAEKPVTLHMEGRATINGQTVSHRAVPAEDLMQAFLYRHLVPVQEFEVAVLGRVPNRRFTKPASKPGSKPASKAASKVVLKVVDELPVRIPAGGTASVKLAASRAIYLGNVKLQLKNPPDGLDIQQVSSSRGSLQIVLHSDATKVEPGQRGKLTLSAASKKTNAAKSKAAGKQRRAALASLPTIPFVIIEP
;
A
#
# COMPACT_ATOMS: atom_id res chain seq x y z
N MET A 1 -55.40 -7.00 -10.40
CA MET A 1 -55.38 -6.83 -11.86
C MET A 1 -54.76 -5.47 -12.18
N SER A 2 -53.75 -5.48 -13.06
CA SER A 2 -53.26 -4.39 -13.89
C SER A 2 -53.19 -2.98 -13.29
N PHE A 3 -52.03 -2.59 -12.76
CA PHE A 3 -51.38 -1.27 -12.95
C PHE A 3 -50.06 -1.32 -12.18
N PHE A 4 -48.96 -1.75 -12.82
CA PHE A 4 -47.55 -1.51 -12.45
C PHE A 4 -46.66 -2.47 -13.26
N ARG A 5 -46.64 -2.29 -14.58
CA ARG A 5 -45.68 -2.93 -15.50
C ARG A 5 -45.36 -1.94 -16.64
N SER A 6 -44.69 -0.83 -16.34
CA SER A 6 -44.04 0.00 -17.38
C SER A 6 -43.06 1.05 -16.83
N GLN A 7 -42.20 0.71 -15.85
CA GLN A 7 -41.03 1.56 -15.52
C GLN A 7 -39.71 0.79 -15.29
N MET A 8 -39.68 -0.52 -15.51
CA MET A 8 -38.49 -1.35 -15.24
C MET A 8 -37.57 -1.57 -16.46
N VAL A 9 -37.58 -0.64 -17.42
CA VAL A 9 -36.72 -0.71 -18.63
C VAL A 9 -35.83 0.53 -18.80
N PHE A 10 -36.06 1.62 -18.05
CA PHE A 10 -35.22 2.83 -18.14
C PHE A 10 -34.19 3.02 -17.02
N VAL A 11 -34.17 2.19 -15.98
CA VAL A 11 -33.16 2.27 -14.90
C VAL A 11 -31.91 1.43 -15.20
N LEU A 12 -31.98 0.47 -16.13
CA LEU A 12 -30.81 -0.35 -16.51
C LEU A 12 -29.89 0.30 -17.56
N ALA A 13 -30.34 1.38 -18.21
CA ALA A 13 -29.54 2.10 -19.21
C ALA A 13 -28.79 3.31 -18.62
N ALA A 14 -29.18 3.79 -17.44
CA ALA A 14 -28.52 4.90 -16.74
C ALA A 14 -27.40 4.47 -15.77
N LEU A 15 -27.38 3.20 -15.35
CA LEU A 15 -26.32 2.61 -14.50
C LEU A 15 -25.09 2.11 -15.28
N LEU A 16 -25.06 2.29 -16.60
CA LEU A 16 -23.92 1.95 -17.48
C LEU A 16 -23.09 3.16 -17.91
N ALA A 17 -23.36 4.36 -17.37
CA ALA A 17 -22.72 5.62 -17.78
C ALA A 17 -21.93 6.34 -16.69
N ILE A 18 -21.56 5.66 -15.58
CA ILE A 18 -20.58 6.17 -14.61
C ILE A 18 -19.57 5.05 -14.33
N ALA A 19 -18.59 4.93 -15.22
CA ALA A 19 -17.41 4.11 -14.99
C ALA A 19 -16.15 4.90 -15.38
N PRO A 20 -15.72 5.90 -14.59
CA PRO A 20 -14.33 6.32 -14.61
C PRO A 20 -13.51 5.38 -13.69
N ALA A 21 -12.24 5.20 -14.00
CA ALA A 21 -11.18 4.55 -13.19
C ALA A 21 -10.94 3.03 -13.26
N ALA A 22 -11.76 2.17 -13.89
CA ALA A 22 -11.43 0.74 -14.00
C ALA A 22 -10.35 0.38 -15.05
N TRP A 23 -9.79 1.36 -15.79
CA TRP A 23 -8.86 1.12 -16.91
C TRP A 23 -7.43 1.64 -16.67
N ALA A 24 -7.09 2.11 -15.47
CA ALA A 24 -5.78 2.71 -15.19
C ALA A 24 -4.59 1.71 -15.11
N GLN A 25 -4.81 0.40 -14.91
CA GLN A 25 -3.73 -0.60 -14.77
C GLN A 25 -3.41 -1.43 -16.04
N ARG A 26 -4.12 -1.26 -17.16
CA ARG A 26 -3.95 -2.17 -18.32
C ARG A 26 -2.69 -1.95 -19.17
N SER A 27 -1.85 -0.95 -18.90
CA SER A 27 -0.61 -0.75 -19.68
C SER A 27 0.60 -1.57 -19.23
N ASN A 28 0.48 -2.40 -18.19
CA ASN A 28 1.54 -3.34 -17.80
C ASN A 28 0.99 -4.72 -17.40
N SER A 29 0.22 -5.35 -18.30
CA SER A 29 -0.40 -6.69 -18.12
C SER A 29 0.58 -7.86 -17.86
N ARG A 30 1.85 -7.58 -17.54
CA ARG A 30 2.93 -8.53 -17.20
C ARG A 30 3.98 -7.96 -16.22
N ALA A 31 3.67 -6.89 -15.47
CA ALA A 31 4.58 -6.43 -14.42
C ALA A 31 4.65 -7.50 -13.31
N PRO A 32 5.84 -7.87 -12.83
CA PRO A 32 5.98 -8.82 -11.74
C PRO A 32 5.32 -8.25 -10.47
N ARG A 33 4.61 -9.11 -9.73
CA ARG A 33 3.97 -8.74 -8.47
C ARG A 33 4.06 -9.88 -7.47
N ILE A 34 4.21 -9.52 -6.21
CA ILE A 34 4.19 -10.46 -5.08
C ILE A 34 2.93 -10.20 -4.25
N GLY A 35 2.31 -11.29 -3.79
CA GLY A 35 1.10 -11.28 -2.97
C GLY A 35 1.33 -11.73 -1.53
N TYR A 36 2.38 -12.51 -1.26
CA TYR A 36 2.76 -12.88 0.10
C TYR A 36 4.27 -13.20 0.22
N VAL A 37 4.77 -13.16 1.46
CA VAL A 37 6.09 -13.65 1.89
C VAL A 37 5.86 -14.57 3.08
N TYR A 38 6.44 -15.78 3.07
CA TYR A 38 6.25 -16.77 4.13
C TYR A 38 7.54 -17.58 4.43
N PRO A 39 7.99 -17.70 5.70
CA PRO A 39 7.50 -16.94 6.85
C PRO A 39 7.62 -15.44 6.61
N ALA A 40 6.73 -14.65 7.20
CA ALA A 40 6.70 -13.20 7.00
C ALA A 40 7.75 -12.47 7.85
N GLY A 41 8.76 -13.16 8.33
CA GLY A 41 9.81 -12.61 9.17
C GLY A 41 10.75 -13.69 9.71
N GLY A 42 11.71 -13.26 10.52
CA GLY A 42 12.52 -14.17 11.32
C GLY A 42 13.45 -13.43 12.28
N GLN A 43 14.17 -14.22 13.07
CA GLN A 43 14.95 -13.72 14.21
C GLN A 43 16.20 -12.95 13.76
N GLN A 44 16.62 -11.96 14.55
CA GLN A 44 17.94 -11.32 14.45
C GLN A 44 19.08 -12.33 14.52
N GLY A 45 20.18 -12.07 13.80
CA GLY A 45 21.37 -12.93 13.79
C GLY A 45 21.19 -14.28 13.08
N ALA A 46 20.08 -14.49 12.35
CA ALA A 46 19.75 -15.76 11.72
C ALA A 46 19.85 -15.71 10.19
N THR A 47 20.05 -16.87 9.59
CA THR A 47 19.89 -17.10 8.15
C THR A 47 18.78 -18.13 7.93
N PHE A 48 17.80 -17.80 7.10
CA PHE A 48 16.64 -18.66 6.85
C PHE A 48 16.05 -18.41 5.45
N GLU A 49 15.24 -19.34 4.97
CA GLU A 49 14.56 -19.23 3.68
C GLU A 49 13.13 -18.73 3.84
N VAL A 50 12.72 -17.84 2.94
CA VAL A 50 11.32 -17.42 2.76
C VAL A 50 10.83 -17.76 1.35
N THR A 51 9.59 -18.19 1.27
CA THR A 51 8.83 -18.38 0.03
C THR A 51 8.06 -17.11 -0.28
N VAL A 52 8.32 -16.55 -1.45
CA VAL A 52 7.63 -15.36 -1.97
C VAL A 52 6.69 -15.79 -3.09
N GLY A 53 5.39 -15.61 -2.89
CA GLY A 53 4.36 -15.98 -3.86
C GLY A 53 3.81 -14.80 -4.64
N GLY A 54 3.48 -15.00 -5.91
CA GLY A 54 3.05 -13.93 -6.80
C GLY A 54 2.74 -14.35 -8.23
N GLN A 55 2.88 -13.39 -9.14
CA GLN A 55 2.65 -13.57 -10.58
C GLN A 55 3.73 -12.89 -11.41
N TYR A 56 4.10 -13.52 -12.53
CA TYR A 56 5.16 -13.06 -13.43
C TYR A 56 6.53 -12.97 -12.74
N LEU A 57 6.80 -13.87 -11.80
CA LEU A 57 8.06 -13.96 -11.06
C LEU A 57 9.14 -14.72 -11.85
N GLN A 58 8.76 -15.37 -12.97
CA GLN A 58 9.70 -16.08 -13.83
C GLN A 58 10.91 -15.20 -14.22
N GLY A 59 12.11 -15.72 -13.98
CA GLY A 59 13.35 -15.01 -14.27
C GLY A 59 13.69 -13.96 -13.23
N ALA A 60 13.23 -14.15 -11.98
CA ALA A 60 13.83 -13.50 -10.82
C ALA A 60 15.35 -13.71 -10.83
N ASN A 61 16.12 -12.71 -10.44
CA ASN A 61 17.58 -12.76 -10.42
C ASN A 61 18.22 -12.00 -9.26
N GLY A 62 17.41 -11.36 -8.41
CA GLY A 62 17.83 -10.78 -7.15
C GLY A 62 16.63 -10.48 -6.25
N ALA A 63 16.92 -10.02 -5.03
CA ALA A 63 15.95 -9.51 -4.08
C ALA A 63 16.51 -8.24 -3.41
N LEU A 64 15.64 -7.34 -3.01
CA LEU A 64 15.96 -6.14 -2.22
C LEU A 64 15.18 -6.24 -0.90
N VAL A 65 15.80 -5.86 0.19
CA VAL A 65 15.17 -5.75 1.51
C VAL A 65 15.58 -4.41 2.11
N SER A 66 14.61 -3.67 2.65
CA SER A 66 14.89 -2.38 3.29
C SER A 66 15.57 -2.56 4.66
N GLY A 67 16.13 -1.47 5.18
CA GLY A 67 16.68 -1.38 6.53
C GLY A 67 18.06 -2.04 6.72
N ASP A 68 18.82 -1.49 7.67
CA ASP A 68 20.16 -1.97 7.98
C ASP A 68 20.16 -3.35 8.65
N GLY A 69 21.27 -4.07 8.47
CA GLY A 69 21.49 -5.38 9.09
C GLY A 69 20.75 -6.55 8.43
N VAL A 70 20.09 -6.34 7.28
CA VAL A 70 19.34 -7.40 6.58
C VAL A 70 19.83 -7.56 5.14
N GLN A 71 19.98 -8.80 4.69
CA GLN A 71 20.39 -9.13 3.32
C GLN A 71 19.47 -10.19 2.73
N ALA A 72 19.16 -10.08 1.44
CA ALA A 72 18.34 -11.03 0.70
C ALA A 72 19.08 -11.57 -0.53
N LYS A 73 19.03 -12.89 -0.73
CA LYS A 73 19.63 -13.60 -1.87
C LYS A 73 18.65 -14.63 -2.42
N LEU A 74 18.68 -14.86 -3.74
CA LEU A 74 17.85 -15.91 -4.33
C LEU A 74 18.44 -17.30 -4.08
N ALA A 75 17.60 -18.24 -3.65
CA ALA A 75 17.99 -19.62 -3.42
C ALA A 75 17.46 -20.56 -4.53
N ASP A 76 16.13 -20.61 -4.73
CA ASP A 76 15.48 -21.48 -5.73
C ASP A 76 14.26 -20.77 -6.37
N GLN A 77 13.81 -21.26 -7.52
CA GLN A 77 12.60 -20.77 -8.20
C GLN A 77 11.73 -21.92 -8.66
N THR A 78 10.45 -21.87 -8.30
CA THR A 78 9.45 -22.80 -8.81
C THR A 78 8.52 -22.07 -9.78
N PRO A 79 8.79 -22.10 -11.10
CA PRO A 79 7.94 -21.45 -12.07
C PRO A 79 6.60 -22.19 -12.20
N ARG A 80 5.55 -21.46 -12.55
CA ARG A 80 4.27 -22.08 -12.90
C ARG A 80 4.42 -22.88 -14.20
N LEU A 81 4.26 -24.20 -14.11
CA LEU A 81 4.30 -25.08 -15.28
C LEU A 81 3.00 -25.03 -16.08
N THR A 82 3.11 -24.85 -17.39
CA THR A 82 1.97 -25.00 -18.30
C THR A 82 1.58 -26.48 -18.44
N SER A 83 0.35 -26.75 -18.89
CA SER A 83 -0.09 -28.12 -19.20
C SER A 83 0.84 -28.84 -20.20
N LYS A 84 1.43 -28.09 -21.14
CA LYS A 84 2.38 -28.64 -22.11
C LYS A 84 3.71 -29.03 -21.46
N GLU A 85 4.25 -28.19 -20.59
CA GLU A 85 5.51 -28.45 -19.87
C GLU A 85 5.37 -29.61 -18.90
N MET A 86 4.26 -29.68 -18.13
CA MET A 86 4.00 -30.83 -17.26
C MET A 86 3.92 -32.14 -18.04
N ASN A 87 3.27 -32.14 -19.21
CA ASN A 87 3.20 -33.35 -20.05
C ASN A 87 4.60 -33.73 -20.60
N ALA A 88 5.42 -32.75 -20.96
CA ALA A 88 6.80 -32.99 -21.37
C ALA A 88 7.65 -33.57 -20.23
N LEU A 89 7.51 -33.04 -19.01
CA LEU A 89 8.18 -33.56 -17.82
C LEU A 89 7.72 -34.99 -17.48
N ARG A 90 6.42 -35.29 -17.56
CA ARG A 90 5.90 -36.67 -17.37
C ARG A 90 6.46 -37.63 -18.41
N ALA A 91 6.51 -37.23 -19.68
CA ALA A 91 7.11 -38.04 -20.74
C ALA A 91 8.61 -38.27 -20.49
N ARG A 92 9.35 -37.23 -20.08
CA ARG A 92 10.77 -37.34 -19.71
C ARG A 92 10.98 -38.26 -18.52
N LEU A 93 10.15 -38.14 -17.48
CA LEU A 93 10.18 -39.01 -16.30
C LEU A 93 9.98 -40.48 -16.68
N GLN A 94 9.02 -40.78 -17.55
CA GLN A 94 8.79 -42.14 -18.06
C GLN A 94 10.01 -42.67 -18.83
N THR A 95 10.64 -41.84 -19.66
CA THR A 95 11.85 -42.23 -20.41
C THR A 95 13.01 -42.54 -19.46
N LEU A 96 13.29 -41.67 -18.49
CA LEU A 96 14.35 -41.88 -17.50
C LEU A 96 14.08 -43.10 -16.62
N GLN A 97 12.81 -43.35 -16.26
CA GLN A 97 12.44 -44.53 -15.47
C GLN A 97 12.70 -45.85 -16.19
N LYS A 98 12.56 -45.89 -17.53
CA LYS A 98 12.81 -47.06 -18.37
C LYS A 98 14.29 -47.33 -18.70
N GLN A 99 15.18 -46.39 -18.38
CA GLN A 99 16.61 -46.54 -18.60
C GLN A 99 17.18 -47.67 -17.71
N LYS A 100 17.85 -48.66 -18.30
CA LYS A 100 18.37 -49.85 -17.59
C LYS A 100 19.56 -49.53 -16.67
N ASN A 101 20.48 -48.67 -17.12
CA ASN A 101 21.65 -48.22 -16.33
C ASN A 101 21.42 -46.78 -15.90
N LYS A 102 20.96 -46.59 -14.65
CA LYS A 102 20.77 -45.27 -14.04
C LYS A 102 21.99 -44.94 -13.20
N ASP A 103 22.68 -43.88 -13.57
CA ASP A 103 23.72 -43.29 -12.73
C ASP A 103 23.11 -42.29 -11.74
N GLN A 104 23.96 -41.72 -10.88
CA GLN A 104 23.54 -40.74 -9.87
C GLN A 104 22.92 -39.48 -10.51
N ALA A 105 23.33 -39.10 -11.72
CA ALA A 105 22.77 -37.95 -12.43
C ALA A 105 21.32 -38.22 -12.88
N VAL A 106 21.03 -39.42 -13.39
CA VAL A 106 19.67 -39.85 -13.74
C VAL A 106 18.76 -39.90 -12.51
N PHE A 107 19.26 -40.39 -11.36
CA PHE A 107 18.48 -40.36 -10.11
C PHE A 107 18.18 -38.93 -9.65
N ARG A 108 19.15 -38.02 -9.74
CA ARG A 108 18.93 -36.59 -9.45
C ARG A 108 17.92 -35.95 -10.40
N GLU A 109 18.01 -36.23 -11.70
CA GLU A 109 17.04 -35.72 -12.69
C GLU A 109 15.63 -36.25 -12.43
N ILE A 110 15.49 -37.54 -12.08
CA ILE A 110 14.20 -38.14 -11.69
C ILE A 110 13.63 -37.46 -10.45
N ALA A 111 14.45 -37.23 -9.42
CA ALA A 111 14.03 -36.55 -8.19
C ALA A 111 13.59 -35.10 -8.46
N GLU A 112 14.36 -34.36 -9.26
CA GLU A 112 14.04 -33.00 -9.71
C GLU A 112 12.72 -32.93 -10.49
N ILE A 113 12.52 -33.83 -11.46
CA ILE A 113 11.28 -33.86 -12.24
C ILE A 113 10.08 -34.21 -11.35
N ARG A 114 10.26 -35.15 -10.40
CA ARG A 114 9.21 -35.49 -9.43
C ARG A 114 8.89 -34.30 -8.52
N LYS A 115 9.89 -33.60 -7.98
CA LYS A 115 9.72 -32.37 -7.18
C LYS A 115 8.93 -31.33 -7.95
N LYS A 116 9.33 -31.03 -9.20
CA LYS A 116 8.65 -30.05 -10.07
C LYS A 116 7.21 -30.44 -10.38
N LEU A 117 6.94 -31.72 -10.68
CA LEU A 117 5.58 -32.20 -10.95
C LEU A 117 4.70 -32.22 -9.68
N ALA A 118 5.27 -32.53 -8.51
CA ALA A 118 4.54 -32.55 -7.25
C ALA A 118 4.14 -31.15 -6.77
N ASN A 119 4.98 -30.15 -7.03
CA ASN A 119 4.73 -28.75 -6.67
C ASN A 119 3.94 -27.98 -7.75
N SER A 120 3.58 -28.62 -8.86
CA SER A 120 2.87 -27.96 -9.96
C SER A 120 1.39 -28.29 -9.97
N VAL A 121 0.57 -27.26 -9.97
CA VAL A 121 -0.89 -27.36 -10.07
C VAL A 121 -1.34 -26.98 -11.48
N ARG A 122 -2.17 -27.83 -12.10
CA ARG A 122 -2.63 -27.61 -13.49
C ARG A 122 -3.50 -26.36 -13.60
N LYS A 123 -4.36 -26.15 -12.61
CA LYS A 123 -5.24 -24.99 -12.49
C LYS A 123 -5.20 -24.50 -11.05
N PRO A 124 -4.33 -23.55 -10.70
CA PRO A 124 -4.31 -23.03 -9.35
C PRO A 124 -5.64 -22.31 -9.05
N ALA A 125 -6.13 -22.42 -7.83
CA ALA A 125 -7.32 -21.70 -7.36
C ALA A 125 -7.12 -20.18 -7.49
N THR A 126 -5.90 -19.70 -7.17
CA THR A 126 -5.54 -18.28 -7.22
C THR A 126 -4.33 -18.05 -8.13
N PRO A 127 -4.51 -17.85 -9.45
CA PRO A 127 -3.39 -17.69 -10.39
C PRO A 127 -2.48 -16.48 -10.15
N ALA A 128 -2.92 -15.49 -9.36
CA ALA A 128 -2.19 -14.27 -9.05
C ALA A 128 -1.06 -14.45 -8.02
N ILE A 129 -1.06 -15.57 -7.29
CA ILE A 129 -0.09 -15.88 -6.24
C ILE A 129 0.54 -17.28 -6.39
N ALA A 130 0.35 -17.90 -7.55
CA ALA A 130 0.69 -19.30 -7.80
C ALA A 130 2.14 -19.53 -8.27
N GLU A 131 2.87 -18.48 -8.67
CA GLU A 131 4.32 -18.56 -8.91
C GLU A 131 5.06 -18.30 -7.60
N THR A 132 6.09 -19.09 -7.29
CA THR A 132 6.86 -18.94 -6.04
C THR A 132 8.36 -18.84 -6.29
N VAL A 133 9.03 -18.00 -5.50
CA VAL A 133 10.48 -17.82 -5.46
C VAL A 133 10.95 -18.00 -4.04
N THR A 134 12.01 -18.78 -3.82
CA THR A 134 12.63 -18.93 -2.50
C THR A 134 13.79 -17.95 -2.38
N VAL A 135 13.78 -17.17 -1.31
CA VAL A 135 14.77 -16.15 -0.98
C VAL A 135 15.42 -16.53 0.34
N GLU A 136 16.74 -16.61 0.39
CA GLU A 136 17.50 -16.68 1.63
C GLU A 136 17.64 -15.27 2.20
N ILE A 137 17.20 -15.10 3.45
CA ILE A 137 17.38 -13.88 4.23
C ILE A 137 18.45 -14.13 5.29
N THR A 138 19.34 -13.16 5.47
CA THR A 138 20.32 -13.13 6.57
C THR A 138 20.18 -11.83 7.34
N THR A 139 19.99 -11.94 8.65
CA THR A 139 19.93 -10.83 9.59
C THR A 139 21.19 -10.80 10.45
N THR A 140 21.72 -9.62 10.74
CA THR A 140 22.80 -9.45 11.72
C THR A 140 22.23 -9.45 13.15
N PRO A 141 23.02 -9.76 14.17
CA PRO A 141 22.55 -9.72 15.57
C PRO A 141 22.08 -8.33 16.03
N ASP A 142 22.58 -7.27 15.43
CA ASP A 142 22.25 -5.86 15.73
C ASP A 142 21.17 -5.28 14.80
N ALA A 143 20.62 -6.07 13.86
CA ALA A 143 19.59 -5.62 12.94
C ALA A 143 18.31 -5.24 13.72
N ARG A 144 17.95 -3.95 13.81
CA ARG A 144 16.84 -3.49 14.66
C ARG A 144 15.53 -4.28 14.45
N PRO A 145 14.80 -4.71 15.50
CA PRO A 145 13.50 -5.35 15.32
C PRO A 145 12.51 -4.44 14.59
N GLY A 146 11.54 -5.03 13.88
CA GLY A 146 10.45 -4.32 13.22
C GLY A 146 10.30 -4.64 11.73
N GLU A 147 9.41 -3.90 11.09
CA GLU A 147 9.03 -4.11 9.69
C GLU A 147 10.11 -3.68 8.70
N ARG A 148 10.21 -4.44 7.61
CA ARG A 148 11.04 -4.25 6.41
C ARG A 148 10.18 -4.48 5.18
N GLU A 149 10.69 -4.05 4.03
CA GLU A 149 10.05 -4.27 2.74
C GLU A 149 10.89 -5.18 1.86
N LEU A 150 10.31 -6.28 1.39
CA LEU A 150 10.94 -7.20 0.44
C LEU A 150 10.43 -6.93 -0.99
N ARG A 151 11.34 -6.83 -1.96
CA ARG A 151 11.05 -6.76 -3.40
C ARG A 151 11.86 -7.83 -4.14
N LEU A 152 11.31 -8.41 -5.21
CA LEU A 152 12.08 -9.24 -6.13
C LEU A 152 12.52 -8.44 -7.35
N ILE A 153 13.74 -8.70 -7.80
CA ILE A 153 14.26 -8.23 -9.09
C ILE A 153 14.05 -9.35 -10.11
N THR A 154 13.34 -9.05 -11.19
CA THR A 154 13.08 -9.99 -12.29
C THR A 154 13.56 -9.45 -13.62
N SER A 155 13.64 -10.34 -14.61
CA SER A 155 13.95 -9.98 -16.00
C SER A 155 12.95 -8.96 -16.62
N THR A 156 11.76 -8.82 -16.04
CA THR A 156 10.70 -7.91 -16.51
C THR A 156 10.49 -6.69 -15.61
N GLY A 157 11.15 -6.62 -14.45
CA GLY A 157 11.04 -5.50 -13.51
C GLY A 157 11.18 -5.88 -12.04
N LEU A 158 11.04 -4.87 -11.18
CA LEU A 158 10.82 -4.97 -9.74
C LEU A 158 9.36 -5.30 -9.46
N THR A 159 9.14 -6.08 -8.41
CA THR A 159 7.81 -6.28 -7.83
C THR A 159 7.39 -5.07 -6.99
N ASN A 160 6.11 -5.01 -6.61
CA ASN A 160 5.71 -4.24 -5.44
C ASN A 160 6.46 -4.73 -4.18
N PRO A 161 6.58 -3.89 -3.15
CA PRO A 161 7.02 -4.34 -1.83
C PRO A 161 5.95 -5.18 -1.14
N LEU A 162 6.40 -6.03 -0.21
CA LEU A 162 5.58 -6.60 0.86
C LEU A 162 6.33 -6.52 2.18
N VAL A 163 5.56 -6.45 3.26
CA VAL A 163 6.10 -6.39 4.62
C VAL A 163 6.76 -7.72 4.99
N PHE A 164 7.86 -7.61 5.71
CA PHE A 164 8.63 -8.68 6.31
C PHE A 164 9.19 -8.20 7.65
N CYS A 165 9.19 -9.01 8.70
CA CYS A 165 9.58 -8.57 10.04
C CYS A 165 10.94 -9.14 10.48
N VAL A 166 11.80 -8.30 11.06
CA VAL A 166 12.93 -8.77 11.87
C VAL A 166 12.46 -8.88 13.32
N GLY A 167 12.49 -10.08 13.89
CA GLY A 167 12.04 -10.38 15.25
C GLY A 167 13.19 -10.61 16.24
N GLN A 168 12.90 -10.51 17.53
CA GLN A 168 13.87 -10.74 18.61
C GLN A 168 13.71 -12.11 19.30
N LEU A 169 12.58 -12.79 19.09
CA LEU A 169 12.22 -14.03 19.77
C LEU A 169 12.60 -15.27 18.94
N PRO A 170 12.76 -16.44 19.57
CA PRO A 170 12.81 -17.71 18.87
C PRO A 170 11.62 -17.88 17.92
N GLU A 171 11.89 -18.24 16.66
CA GLU A 171 10.88 -18.36 15.62
C GLU A 171 10.48 -19.83 15.39
N PHE A 172 9.18 -20.08 15.32
CA PHE A 172 8.57 -21.33 14.92
C PHE A 172 7.78 -21.07 13.64
N SER A 173 7.85 -21.99 12.68
CA SER A 173 7.15 -21.84 11.40
C SER A 173 6.53 -23.15 10.99
N GLU A 174 5.30 -23.10 10.51
CA GLU A 174 4.68 -24.22 9.82
C GLU A 174 5.36 -24.50 8.49
N THR A 175 5.10 -25.66 7.91
CA THR A 175 5.49 -25.91 6.53
C THR A 175 4.66 -25.03 5.60
N ALA A 176 5.32 -24.35 4.67
CA ALA A 176 4.63 -23.48 3.71
C ALA A 176 3.48 -24.20 2.99
N ALA A 177 2.35 -23.51 2.87
CA ALA A 177 1.16 -24.00 2.19
C ALA A 177 1.49 -24.34 0.72
N LYS A 178 0.97 -25.47 0.26
CA LYS A 178 1.05 -25.84 -1.16
C LYS A 178 0.00 -25.09 -1.95
N THR A 179 0.32 -24.73 -3.19
CA THR A 179 -0.64 -24.09 -4.09
C THR A 179 -1.93 -24.90 -4.19
N ALA A 180 -3.07 -24.28 -3.95
CA ALA A 180 -4.37 -24.96 -4.03
C ALA A 180 -4.79 -25.19 -5.50
N GLU A 181 -5.41 -26.33 -5.80
CA GLU A 181 -6.04 -26.58 -7.11
C GLU A 181 -7.47 -26.04 -7.17
N GLU A 182 -7.85 -25.46 -8.31
CA GLU A 182 -9.21 -24.98 -8.60
C GLU A 182 -10.18 -26.16 -8.47
N SER A 183 -10.88 -26.23 -7.34
CA SER A 183 -11.96 -27.18 -7.15
C SER A 183 -13.11 -26.77 -8.08
N ARG A 184 -13.44 -27.61 -9.06
CA ARG A 184 -14.73 -27.48 -9.76
C ARG A 184 -15.81 -27.57 -8.68
N PRO A 185 -16.82 -26.68 -8.65
CA PRO A 185 -17.97 -26.94 -7.81
C PRO A 185 -18.51 -28.30 -8.25
N ALA A 186 -18.42 -29.30 -7.36
CA ALA A 186 -19.21 -30.49 -7.52
C ALA A 186 -20.65 -29.98 -7.62
N SER A 187 -21.27 -30.17 -8.79
CA SER A 187 -22.67 -29.86 -9.05
C SER A 187 -23.47 -30.15 -7.79
N ALA A 188 -23.93 -29.10 -7.10
CA ALA A 188 -24.80 -29.16 -5.92
C ALA A 188 -24.71 -30.51 -5.18
N SER A 189 -23.57 -30.81 -4.56
CA SER A 189 -23.59 -31.82 -3.49
C SER A 189 -24.48 -31.23 -2.42
N ARG A 190 -25.69 -31.78 -2.34
CA ARG A 190 -26.76 -31.42 -1.42
C ARG A 190 -26.17 -31.12 -0.05
N TYR A 191 -26.71 -30.09 0.60
CA TYR A 191 -26.62 -29.83 2.03
C TYR A 191 -26.25 -31.10 2.83
N GLY A 192 -25.09 -31.09 3.48
CA GLY A 192 -24.81 -32.03 4.58
C GLY A 192 -23.55 -32.89 4.54
N GLN A 193 -22.75 -32.89 3.47
CA GLN A 193 -21.44 -33.59 3.50
C GLN A 193 -20.30 -32.60 3.64
N ARG A 194 -19.93 -32.30 4.90
CA ARG A 194 -18.61 -31.75 5.23
C ARG A 194 -17.58 -32.68 4.58
N ALA A 195 -16.75 -32.18 3.67
CA ALA A 195 -15.53 -32.87 3.33
C ALA A 195 -14.83 -33.16 4.67
N LYS A 196 -14.46 -34.42 4.93
CA LYS A 196 -13.62 -34.71 6.09
C LYS A 196 -12.36 -33.87 5.91
N GLY A 197 -12.22 -32.84 6.75
CA GLY A 197 -11.00 -32.05 6.80
C GLY A 197 -9.80 -32.97 7.05
N PRO A 198 -8.58 -32.50 6.79
CA PRO A 198 -7.38 -33.23 7.20
C PRO A 198 -7.55 -33.68 8.68
N LYS A 199 -7.03 -34.87 9.01
CA LYS A 199 -6.88 -35.27 10.42
C LYS A 199 -6.17 -34.11 11.13
N PRO A 200 -6.55 -33.72 12.36
CA PRO A 200 -5.79 -32.75 13.13
C PRO A 200 -4.33 -33.24 13.13
N GLU A 201 -3.43 -32.47 12.52
CA GLU A 201 -2.02 -32.67 12.77
C GLU A 201 -1.81 -32.45 14.27
N ALA A 202 -0.87 -33.18 14.87
CA ALA A 202 -0.58 -33.00 16.29
C ALA A 202 -0.20 -31.54 16.51
N GLU A 203 -0.88 -30.87 17.45
CA GLU A 203 -0.64 -29.46 17.76
C GLU A 203 0.84 -29.26 18.10
N PRO A 204 1.61 -28.51 17.29
CA PRO A 204 3.03 -28.30 17.55
C PRO A 204 3.23 -27.65 18.91
N THR A 205 4.17 -28.19 19.68
CA THR A 205 4.58 -27.61 20.96
C THR A 205 5.60 -26.50 20.71
N ILE A 206 5.37 -25.33 21.29
CA ILE A 206 6.28 -24.17 21.27
C ILE A 206 6.76 -23.86 22.69
N THR A 207 7.93 -23.23 22.79
CA THR A 207 8.50 -22.77 24.06
C THR A 207 8.44 -21.25 24.13
N LEU A 208 7.85 -20.72 25.22
CA LEU A 208 7.71 -19.27 25.39
C LEU A 208 8.99 -18.62 25.97
N PRO A 209 9.30 -17.36 25.60
CA PRO A 209 8.60 -16.55 24.59
C PRO A 209 8.93 -16.99 23.16
N ALA A 210 7.98 -16.84 22.25
CA ALA A 210 8.09 -17.30 20.87
C ALA A 210 7.44 -16.34 19.88
N THR A 211 7.94 -16.34 18.65
CA THR A 211 7.20 -15.91 17.46
C THR A 211 6.81 -17.13 16.64
N VAL A 212 5.56 -17.17 16.18
CA VAL A 212 5.02 -18.26 15.37
C VAL A 212 4.57 -17.71 14.02
N ASN A 213 4.95 -18.37 12.92
CA ASN A 213 4.54 -18.04 11.56
C ASN A 213 3.68 -19.16 10.99
N GLY A 214 2.57 -18.81 10.35
CA GLY A 214 1.74 -19.76 9.62
C GLY A 214 0.95 -19.16 8.48
N GLN A 215 0.18 -20.01 7.80
CA GLN A 215 -0.68 -19.65 6.67
C GLN A 215 -2.02 -20.35 6.81
N ILE A 216 -3.12 -19.59 6.93
CA ILE A 216 -4.44 -20.18 7.01
C ILE A 216 -4.91 -20.62 5.62
N THR A 217 -5.03 -21.94 5.42
CA THR A 217 -5.63 -22.50 4.20
C THR A 217 -7.16 -22.59 4.31
N PRO A 218 -7.92 -22.87 3.22
CA PRO A 218 -9.38 -22.87 3.30
C PRO A 218 -9.96 -23.86 4.33
N GLY A 219 -10.74 -23.33 5.28
CA GLY A 219 -11.32 -24.10 6.38
C GLY A 219 -10.34 -24.45 7.51
N ASP A 220 -9.12 -23.94 7.46
CA ASP A 220 -8.03 -24.29 8.38
C ASP A 220 -8.14 -23.56 9.72
N VAL A 221 -7.53 -24.15 10.74
CA VAL A 221 -7.42 -23.62 12.09
C VAL A 221 -6.11 -24.12 12.69
N ASP A 222 -5.20 -23.20 12.96
CA ASP A 222 -3.89 -23.55 13.49
C ASP A 222 -3.90 -23.45 15.01
N ARG A 223 -3.21 -24.39 15.67
CA ARG A 223 -3.17 -24.51 17.12
C ARG A 223 -1.76 -24.82 17.59
N TYR A 224 -1.29 -24.05 18.57
CA TYR A 224 0.05 -24.19 19.14
C TYR A 224 -0.04 -24.39 20.65
N ARG A 225 0.62 -25.46 21.12
CA ARG A 225 0.58 -25.87 22.52
C ARG A 225 1.80 -25.35 23.27
N PHE A 226 1.62 -24.91 24.51
CA PHE A 226 2.70 -24.49 25.39
C PHE A 226 2.34 -24.69 26.86
N SER A 227 3.36 -24.77 27.72
CA SER A 227 3.19 -24.78 29.17
C SER A 227 3.18 -23.36 29.73
N ALA A 228 2.29 -23.08 30.68
CA ALA A 228 2.24 -21.81 31.40
C ALA A 228 2.02 -22.01 32.90
N ARG A 229 2.33 -20.97 33.69
CA ARG A 229 2.19 -20.98 35.15
C ARG A 229 1.10 -20.03 35.60
N LYS A 230 0.41 -20.36 36.68
CA LYS A 230 -0.59 -19.50 37.31
C LYS A 230 0.00 -18.11 37.62
N GLY A 231 -0.74 -17.05 37.30
CA GLY A 231 -0.35 -15.66 37.52
C GLY A 231 0.60 -15.08 36.47
N GLN A 232 1.03 -15.89 35.49
CA GLN A 232 1.82 -15.42 34.35
C GLN A 232 0.99 -14.42 33.52
N GLN A 233 1.56 -13.26 33.18
CA GLN A 233 0.86 -12.18 32.46
C GLN A 233 1.10 -12.32 30.95
N LEU A 234 0.33 -13.18 30.31
CA LEU A 234 0.54 -13.57 28.91
C LEU A 234 0.04 -12.49 27.93
N VAL A 235 0.86 -12.17 26.94
CA VAL A 235 0.51 -11.40 25.74
C VAL A 235 0.59 -12.31 24.52
N VAL A 236 -0.47 -12.30 23.71
CA VAL A 236 -0.56 -12.97 22.41
C VAL A 236 -0.95 -11.92 21.37
N ALA A 237 -0.02 -11.49 20.52
CA ALA A 237 -0.28 -10.45 19.53
C ALA A 237 -0.15 -11.02 18.11
N ALA A 238 -1.21 -10.93 17.32
CA ALA A 238 -1.19 -11.32 15.91
C ALA A 238 -0.75 -10.15 15.02
N SER A 239 -0.12 -10.49 13.91
CA SER A 239 0.17 -9.60 12.78
C SER A 239 -0.28 -10.34 11.53
N ALA A 240 -1.34 -9.86 10.89
CA ALA A 240 -1.92 -10.46 9.69
C ALA A 240 -2.19 -9.36 8.66
N ARG A 241 -3.11 -8.44 8.98
CA ARG A 241 -3.37 -7.24 8.19
C ARG A 241 -2.14 -6.33 8.15
N SER A 242 -1.36 -6.19 9.22
CA SER A 242 -0.10 -5.42 9.17
C SER A 242 0.88 -5.96 8.13
N LEU A 243 0.88 -7.28 7.88
CA LEU A 243 1.72 -7.93 6.88
C LEU A 243 1.18 -7.71 5.46
N ILE A 244 -0.14 -7.85 5.29
CA ILE A 244 -0.84 -7.71 4.01
C ILE A 244 -2.09 -6.84 4.23
N PRO A 245 -1.98 -5.50 4.12
CA PRO A 245 -3.03 -4.56 4.53
C PRO A 245 -4.35 -4.72 3.80
N TYR A 246 -4.29 -5.00 2.50
CA TYR A 246 -5.47 -5.13 1.66
C TYR A 246 -5.36 -6.27 0.65
N LEU A 247 -6.43 -7.05 0.59
CA LEU A 247 -6.72 -8.08 -0.39
C LEU A 247 -7.85 -7.61 -1.30
N ALA A 248 -7.54 -7.61 -2.60
CA ALA A 248 -8.42 -7.12 -3.64
C ALA A 248 -9.71 -7.93 -3.81
N ASP A 249 -9.68 -9.22 -3.48
CA ASP A 249 -10.71 -10.19 -3.83
C ASP A 249 -11.19 -11.02 -2.63
N ALA A 250 -10.98 -10.50 -1.41
CA ALA A 250 -11.50 -11.05 -0.17
C ALA A 250 -12.37 -10.00 0.52
N VAL A 251 -13.46 -10.39 1.19
CA VAL A 251 -14.31 -9.48 2.00
C VAL A 251 -14.07 -9.82 3.47
N PRO A 252 -13.72 -8.86 4.36
CA PRO A 252 -13.83 -7.39 4.21
C PRO A 252 -12.67 -6.70 3.46
N GLY A 253 -11.71 -7.46 2.96
CA GLY A 253 -10.56 -6.91 2.22
C GLY A 253 -9.22 -7.18 2.87
N TRP A 254 -9.12 -8.12 3.80
CA TRP A 254 -7.90 -8.61 4.43
C TRP A 254 -8.18 -9.97 5.09
N PHE A 255 -7.14 -10.59 5.67
CA PHE A 255 -7.27 -11.74 6.56
C PHE A 255 -7.82 -11.26 7.91
N GLN A 256 -9.08 -11.60 8.22
CA GLN A 256 -9.74 -11.24 9.48
C GLN A 256 -9.37 -12.29 10.53
N ALA A 257 -8.21 -12.12 11.14
CA ALA A 257 -7.68 -13.05 12.12
C ALA A 257 -8.46 -13.02 13.44
N THR A 258 -8.63 -14.17 14.07
CA THR A 258 -9.13 -14.28 15.45
C THR A 258 -8.18 -15.14 16.26
N LEU A 259 -7.96 -14.78 17.52
CA LEU A 259 -7.19 -15.52 18.51
C LEU A 259 -8.11 -16.09 19.59
N ALA A 260 -7.82 -17.32 20.02
CA ALA A 260 -8.41 -17.89 21.23
C ALA A 260 -7.34 -18.62 22.04
N LEU A 261 -7.48 -18.60 23.37
CA LEU A 261 -6.64 -19.32 24.31
C LEU A 261 -7.48 -20.39 25.01
N TYR A 262 -7.05 -21.65 24.96
CA TYR A 262 -7.70 -22.77 25.64
C TYR A 262 -6.80 -23.36 26.71
N ASP A 263 -7.39 -23.86 27.79
CA ASP A 263 -6.69 -24.66 28.80
C ASP A 263 -6.58 -26.14 28.39
N ALA A 264 -5.98 -26.96 29.27
CA ALA A 264 -5.78 -28.39 29.03
C ALA A 264 -7.07 -29.20 28.87
N ASP A 265 -8.20 -28.72 29.41
CA ASP A 265 -9.51 -29.34 29.29
C ASP A 265 -10.25 -28.88 28.02
N GLY A 266 -9.65 -27.97 27.24
CA GLY A 266 -10.23 -27.40 26.03
C GLY A 266 -11.25 -26.30 26.32
N LYS A 267 -11.27 -25.74 27.53
CA LYS A 267 -12.11 -24.59 27.87
C LYS A 267 -11.43 -23.31 27.38
N GLU A 268 -12.21 -22.46 26.71
CA GLU A 268 -11.76 -21.13 26.31
C GLU A 268 -11.54 -20.24 27.54
N VAL A 269 -10.34 -19.68 27.63
CA VAL A 269 -9.87 -18.80 28.70
C VAL A 269 -9.94 -17.34 28.26
N ALA A 270 -9.65 -17.06 27.00
CA ALA A 270 -9.71 -15.73 26.40
C ALA A 270 -9.88 -15.81 24.88
N TYR A 271 -10.44 -14.74 24.29
CA TYR A 271 -10.70 -14.60 22.86
C TYR A 271 -10.49 -13.14 22.43
N ALA A 272 -10.01 -12.92 21.21
CA ALA A 272 -9.92 -11.61 20.57
C ALA A 272 -10.03 -11.74 19.04
N ASP A 273 -10.80 -10.88 18.37
CA ASP A 273 -10.90 -10.78 16.91
C ASP A 273 -10.46 -9.43 16.33
N ASP A 274 -10.10 -8.49 17.21
CA ASP A 274 -9.42 -7.24 16.92
C ASP A 274 -8.66 -6.77 18.17
N PHE A 275 -7.95 -5.66 18.02
CA PHE A 275 -7.49 -4.86 19.15
C PHE A 275 -8.04 -3.44 18.98
N ARG A 276 -9.14 -3.15 19.68
CA ARG A 276 -9.94 -1.93 19.55
C ARG A 276 -10.52 -1.81 18.13
N PHE A 277 -9.91 -1.00 17.29
CA PHE A 277 -10.31 -0.79 15.90
C PHE A 277 -9.31 -1.38 14.91
N LYS A 278 -8.19 -1.94 15.40
CA LYS A 278 -7.19 -2.60 14.56
C LYS A 278 -7.63 -4.05 14.31
N PRO A 279 -7.78 -4.49 13.05
CA PRO A 279 -8.20 -5.86 12.75
C PRO A 279 -7.24 -6.98 13.15
N ASP A 280 -6.00 -6.64 13.55
CA ASP A 280 -5.05 -7.61 14.06
C ASP A 280 -5.28 -7.79 15.57
N PRO A 281 -5.73 -8.99 16.01
CA PRO A 281 -6.12 -9.20 17.40
C PRO A 281 -4.92 -9.26 18.35
N VAL A 282 -5.16 -8.81 19.58
CA VAL A 282 -4.23 -8.95 20.71
C VAL A 282 -4.99 -9.45 21.91
N LEU A 283 -4.54 -10.56 22.47
CA LEU A 283 -5.10 -11.21 23.64
C LEU A 283 -4.14 -11.02 24.82
N HIS A 284 -4.67 -10.51 25.92
CA HIS A 284 -3.97 -10.38 27.19
C HIS A 284 -4.65 -11.25 28.24
N CYS A 285 -3.90 -12.03 29.00
CA CYS A 285 -4.47 -12.97 29.96
C CYS A 285 -3.53 -13.21 31.14
N GLU A 286 -4.02 -13.00 32.37
CA GLU A 286 -3.40 -13.61 33.54
C GLU A 286 -3.75 -15.11 33.56
N ILE A 287 -2.74 -15.97 33.53
CA ILE A 287 -2.93 -17.42 33.44
C ILE A 287 -3.59 -17.95 34.72
N PRO A 288 -4.75 -18.64 34.64
CA PRO A 288 -5.55 -19.00 35.82
C PRO A 288 -5.00 -20.17 36.63
N GLY A 289 -4.20 -21.05 36.02
CA GLY A 289 -3.63 -22.24 36.64
C GLY A 289 -2.38 -22.74 35.94
N ASP A 290 -1.55 -23.50 36.66
CA ASP A 290 -0.41 -24.19 36.05
C ASP A 290 -0.92 -25.27 35.07
N GLY A 291 -0.28 -25.39 33.91
CA GLY A 291 -0.61 -26.47 32.99
C GLY A 291 -0.31 -26.16 31.53
N GLU A 292 -0.89 -27.00 30.67
CA GLU A 292 -0.82 -26.84 29.22
C GLU A 292 -1.93 -25.92 28.74
N TYR A 293 -1.59 -25.07 27.78
CA TYR A 293 -2.50 -24.18 27.08
C TYR A 293 -2.31 -24.31 25.58
N VAL A 294 -3.33 -23.90 24.83
CA VAL A 294 -3.33 -23.90 23.37
C VAL A 294 -3.77 -22.53 22.87
N VAL A 295 -2.92 -21.87 22.09
CA VAL A 295 -3.32 -20.70 21.29
C VAL A 295 -3.84 -21.16 19.94
N GLU A 296 -5.02 -20.69 19.55
CA GLU A 296 -5.68 -20.92 18.27
C GLU A 296 -5.67 -19.65 17.44
N ILE A 297 -5.39 -19.77 16.13
CA ILE A 297 -5.62 -18.72 15.14
C ILE A 297 -6.41 -19.26 13.94
N LYS A 298 -7.31 -18.43 13.42
CA LYS A 298 -8.09 -18.73 12.20
C LYS A 298 -8.58 -17.45 11.53
N ASP A 299 -9.12 -17.61 10.33
CA ASP A 299 -9.96 -16.59 9.69
C ASP A 299 -11.39 -16.64 10.25
N ALA A 300 -11.95 -15.49 10.62
CA ALA A 300 -13.26 -15.38 11.27
C ALA A 300 -14.41 -16.07 10.49
N ILE A 301 -14.26 -16.19 9.17
CA ILE A 301 -15.24 -16.85 8.28
C ILE A 301 -14.62 -17.98 7.45
N TYR A 302 -13.51 -18.55 7.91
CA TYR A 302 -12.89 -19.77 7.37
C TYR A 302 -12.51 -19.72 5.88
N ARG A 303 -12.18 -18.53 5.35
CA ARG A 303 -11.85 -18.36 3.92
C ARG A 303 -10.57 -19.08 3.53
N GLY A 304 -9.46 -18.65 4.12
CA GLY A 304 -8.09 -19.14 3.92
C GLY A 304 -7.55 -19.07 2.48
N ARG A 305 -6.27 -18.74 2.34
CA ARG A 305 -5.54 -18.71 1.07
C ARG A 305 -4.04 -18.62 1.35
N GLU A 306 -3.19 -18.90 0.36
CA GLU A 306 -1.73 -18.85 0.55
C GLU A 306 -1.20 -17.46 0.99
N ASP A 307 -1.95 -16.38 0.78
CA ASP A 307 -1.65 -15.02 1.26
C ASP A 307 -2.39 -14.64 2.56
N PHE A 308 -3.01 -15.59 3.27
CA PHE A 308 -3.52 -15.40 4.64
C PHE A 308 -2.40 -15.75 5.62
N VAL A 309 -1.31 -14.97 5.51
CA VAL A 309 -0.11 -15.13 6.32
C VAL A 309 -0.32 -14.44 7.66
N TYR A 310 0.14 -15.07 8.74
CA TYR A 310 0.21 -14.43 10.05
C TYR A 310 1.58 -14.60 10.70
N ARG A 311 1.84 -13.72 11.66
CA ARG A 311 2.83 -13.86 12.73
C ARG A 311 2.13 -13.70 14.07
N ILE A 312 2.44 -14.53 15.06
CA ILE A 312 1.96 -14.37 16.44
C ILE A 312 3.16 -14.29 17.36
N THR A 313 3.26 -13.25 18.18
CA THR A 313 4.19 -13.25 19.33
C THR A 313 3.44 -13.71 20.58
N VAL A 314 4.07 -14.59 21.36
CA VAL A 314 3.47 -15.21 22.56
C VAL A 314 4.47 -15.20 23.70
N GLY A 315 4.10 -14.65 24.87
CA GLY A 315 4.92 -14.68 26.08
C GLY A 315 4.58 -13.57 27.08
N GLU A 316 5.35 -13.46 28.17
CA GLU A 316 5.33 -12.28 29.05
C GLU A 316 6.15 -11.16 28.39
N LEU A 317 5.57 -10.54 27.37
CA LEU A 317 6.22 -9.55 26.51
C LEU A 317 5.75 -8.14 26.88
N PRO A 318 6.63 -7.11 26.83
CA PRO A 318 6.23 -5.74 27.02
C PRO A 318 5.29 -5.30 25.88
N TYR A 319 4.10 -4.83 26.23
CA TYR A 319 3.10 -4.38 25.27
C TYR A 319 2.41 -3.10 25.78
N VAL A 320 2.59 -2.00 25.06
CA VAL A 320 1.95 -0.71 25.33
C VAL A 320 0.53 -0.74 24.77
N THR A 321 -0.47 -0.55 25.63
CA THR A 321 -1.88 -0.46 25.24
C THR A 321 -2.27 0.97 24.93
N ASP A 322 -1.74 1.94 25.65
CA ASP A 322 -2.07 3.35 25.49
C ASP A 322 -1.01 4.23 26.17
N VAL A 323 -0.99 5.50 25.76
CA VAL A 323 -0.04 6.49 26.25
C VAL A 323 -0.74 7.83 26.46
N PHE A 324 -0.22 8.63 27.38
CA PHE A 324 -0.71 9.99 27.60
C PHE A 324 0.41 10.93 28.04
N PRO A 325 0.51 12.16 27.50
CA PRO A 325 -0.26 12.67 26.36
C PRO A 325 0.06 11.92 25.06
N LEU A 326 -0.81 12.04 24.05
CA LEU A 326 -0.58 11.46 22.71
C LEU A 326 0.47 12.22 21.89
N GLY A 327 1.07 13.27 22.45
CA GLY A 327 2.01 14.12 21.76
C GLY A 327 2.59 15.22 22.64
N GLY A 328 3.43 16.07 22.05
CA GLY A 328 4.00 17.24 22.72
C GLY A 328 4.66 18.24 21.77
N PRO A 329 5.16 19.37 22.29
CA PRO A 329 5.67 20.45 21.45
C PRO A 329 7.07 20.16 20.88
N VAL A 330 7.34 20.68 19.67
CA VAL A 330 8.67 20.71 19.05
C VAL A 330 9.66 21.39 19.99
N GLY A 331 10.86 20.81 20.12
CA GLY A 331 11.97 21.39 20.86
C GLY A 331 11.95 21.15 22.38
N GLU A 332 10.90 20.52 22.90
CA GLU A 332 10.73 20.24 24.33
C GLU A 332 10.72 18.74 24.63
N ASN A 333 11.09 18.38 25.86
CA ASN A 333 10.96 16.99 26.33
C ASN A 333 9.57 16.80 26.92
N THR A 334 8.82 15.85 26.39
CA THR A 334 7.51 15.47 26.93
C THR A 334 7.65 14.19 27.74
N THR A 335 7.19 14.20 28.99
CA THR A 335 7.07 12.97 29.77
C THR A 335 5.76 12.30 29.39
N VAL A 336 5.84 11.06 28.92
CA VAL A 336 4.73 10.27 28.42
C VAL A 336 4.46 9.15 29.41
N GLU A 337 3.27 9.12 29.99
CA GLU A 337 2.75 8.00 30.76
C GLU A 337 2.44 6.83 29.83
N LEU A 338 2.79 5.63 30.28
CA LEU A 338 2.63 4.39 29.55
C LEU A 338 1.75 3.43 30.35
N HIS A 339 0.75 2.87 29.68
CA HIS A 339 -0.05 1.78 30.21
C HIS A 339 0.07 0.55 29.32
N GLY A 340 -0.03 -0.63 29.92
CA GLY A 340 0.08 -1.87 29.19
C GLY A 340 0.51 -3.06 30.05
N TRP A 341 1.04 -4.07 29.38
CA TRP A 341 1.37 -5.36 29.94
C TRP A 341 2.89 -5.57 29.97
N ASN A 342 3.40 -6.13 31.07
CA ASN A 342 4.82 -6.42 31.28
C ASN A 342 5.75 -5.24 30.94
N LEU A 343 5.26 -4.00 31.14
CA LEU A 343 6.07 -2.81 30.89
C LEU A 343 7.06 -2.63 32.04
N PRO A 344 8.35 -2.46 31.75
CA PRO A 344 9.35 -2.27 32.80
C PRO A 344 9.38 -0.85 33.35
N VAL A 345 8.84 0.09 32.59
CA VAL A 345 8.69 1.49 32.97
C VAL A 345 7.26 1.93 32.68
N THR A 346 6.74 2.83 33.52
CA THR A 346 5.41 3.43 33.36
C THR A 346 5.47 4.83 32.76
N THR A 347 6.66 5.33 32.48
CA THR A 347 6.88 6.64 31.86
C THR A 347 8.07 6.60 30.91
N LEU A 348 8.00 7.36 29.82
CA LEU A 348 9.09 7.55 28.87
C LEU A 348 9.25 9.04 28.54
N ALA A 349 10.47 9.52 28.38
CA ALA A 349 10.72 10.88 27.91
C ALA A 349 10.86 10.89 26.39
N MET A 350 9.97 11.58 25.71
CA MET A 350 10.06 11.82 24.27
C MET A 350 10.73 13.18 24.01
N ASN A 351 11.85 13.18 23.29
CA ASN A 351 12.60 14.39 22.96
C ASN A 351 12.06 15.03 21.67
N GLY A 352 11.32 16.13 21.80
CA GLY A 352 10.82 16.90 20.67
C GLY A 352 11.91 17.68 19.90
N LYS A 353 13.18 17.66 20.35
CA LYS A 353 14.28 18.37 19.66
C LYS A 353 14.80 17.67 18.40
N ASP A 354 14.51 16.39 18.23
CA ASP A 354 15.13 15.55 17.20
C ASP A 354 14.32 15.47 15.88
N GLY A 355 13.26 16.29 15.72
CA GLY A 355 12.37 16.20 14.56
C GLY A 355 11.59 17.48 14.19
N ASP A 356 11.20 17.55 12.91
CA ASP A 356 10.16 18.47 12.41
C ASP A 356 8.78 18.09 13.03
N PRO A 357 7.74 18.95 12.91
CA PRO A 357 6.38 18.53 13.25
C PRO A 357 5.98 17.25 12.50
N GLY A 358 5.37 16.29 13.19
CA GLY A 358 5.06 14.99 12.62
C GLY A 358 4.59 13.96 13.63
N ILE A 359 4.34 12.74 13.15
CA ILE A 359 4.01 11.60 14.00
C ILE A 359 5.20 10.66 14.03
N TYR A 360 5.66 10.32 15.23
CA TYR A 360 6.84 9.52 15.48
C TYR A 360 6.49 8.22 16.20
N PRO A 361 7.18 7.10 15.92
CA PRO A 361 7.01 5.88 16.67
C PRO A 361 7.60 6.02 18.08
N LEU A 362 6.85 5.59 19.09
CA LEU A 362 7.27 5.45 20.48
C LEU A 362 7.28 3.97 20.85
N SER A 363 8.37 3.50 21.44
CA SER A 363 8.50 2.11 21.92
C SER A 363 9.32 2.07 23.21
N VAL A 364 9.02 1.10 24.07
CA VAL A 364 9.81 0.83 25.26
C VAL A 364 10.96 -0.10 24.89
N HIS A 365 12.16 0.25 25.33
CA HIS A 365 13.37 -0.53 25.14
C HIS A 365 13.93 -0.92 26.51
N GLU A 366 14.02 -2.22 26.79
CA GLU A 366 14.74 -2.73 27.96
C GLU A 366 15.50 -4.01 27.59
N ASP A 367 16.76 -4.10 28.03
CA ASP A 367 17.69 -5.17 27.67
C ASP A 367 17.74 -5.44 26.15
N GLN A 368 17.28 -6.61 25.70
CA GLN A 368 17.18 -7.03 24.30
C GLN A 368 15.72 -7.06 23.80
N GLN A 369 14.74 -6.60 24.58
CA GLN A 369 13.33 -6.61 24.21
C GLN A 369 12.83 -5.20 23.89
N VAL A 370 12.13 -5.10 22.76
CA VAL A 370 11.38 -3.92 22.35
C VAL A 370 9.88 -4.22 22.41
N SER A 371 9.09 -3.28 22.92
CA SER A 371 7.62 -3.37 22.89
C SER A 371 7.07 -3.17 21.47
N ASN A 372 5.75 -3.27 21.31
CA ASN A 372 5.08 -2.68 20.15
C ASN A 372 5.34 -1.16 20.08
N SER A 373 5.16 -0.61 18.88
CA SER A 373 5.24 0.83 18.64
C SER A 373 3.86 1.47 18.65
N VAL A 374 3.75 2.63 19.28
CA VAL A 374 2.57 3.51 19.24
C VAL A 374 2.94 4.88 18.66
N PRO A 375 2.04 5.57 17.95
CA PRO A 375 2.30 6.89 17.40
C PRO A 375 2.33 7.99 18.47
N PHE A 376 3.21 8.97 18.31
CA PHE A 376 3.33 10.15 19.16
C PHE A 376 3.44 11.41 18.30
N ALA A 377 2.52 12.36 18.47
CA ALA A 377 2.46 13.57 17.66
C ALA A 377 3.36 14.68 18.20
N VAL A 378 4.09 15.36 17.32
CA VAL A 378 4.91 16.53 17.63
C VAL A 378 4.41 17.73 16.81
N ASP A 379 4.06 18.84 17.46
CA ASP A 379 3.53 20.05 16.80
C ASP A 379 4.21 21.34 17.32
N THR A 380 4.04 22.46 16.64
CA THR A 380 4.57 23.79 16.97
C THR A 380 3.58 24.70 17.70
N LEU A 381 2.32 24.30 17.87
CA LEU A 381 1.34 25.10 18.61
C LEU A 381 1.60 25.07 20.12
N PRO A 382 1.22 26.13 20.86
CA PRO A 382 1.13 26.06 22.31
C PRO A 382 0.22 24.91 22.73
N GLU A 383 0.57 24.23 23.82
CA GLU A 383 -0.21 23.10 24.33
C GLU A 383 -0.66 23.31 25.77
N CYS A 384 -1.81 22.75 26.11
CA CYS A 384 -2.21 22.54 27.50
C CYS A 384 -2.79 21.12 27.68
N VAL A 385 -2.94 20.74 28.94
CA VAL A 385 -3.71 19.55 29.34
C VAL A 385 -5.10 20.01 29.73
N GLU A 386 -6.11 19.18 29.49
CA GLU A 386 -7.46 19.38 29.99
C GLU A 386 -7.49 19.52 31.53
N GLN A 387 -8.57 20.08 32.07
CA GLN A 387 -8.73 20.28 33.52
C GLN A 387 -10.15 19.97 33.97
N GLU A 388 -10.35 18.75 34.50
CA GLU A 388 -11.62 18.34 35.09
C GLU A 388 -11.97 19.06 36.41
N PRO A 389 -13.27 19.21 36.73
CA PRO A 389 -14.44 18.90 35.90
C PRO A 389 -14.71 19.99 34.86
N ASN A 390 -14.87 19.63 33.58
CA ASN A 390 -15.10 20.60 32.51
C ASN A 390 -16.39 20.34 31.69
N ASP A 391 -17.16 19.29 32.02
CA ASP A 391 -18.23 18.76 31.18
C ASP A 391 -19.56 19.56 31.07
N PRO A 392 -20.01 20.33 32.07
CA PRO A 392 -21.05 21.34 31.87
C PRO A 392 -20.46 22.65 31.33
N THR A 393 -21.19 23.34 30.44
CA THR A 393 -20.76 24.60 29.81
C THR A 393 -20.35 25.69 30.81
N GLU A 394 -20.94 25.69 32.01
CA GLU A 394 -20.60 26.62 33.10
C GLU A 394 -19.19 26.38 33.68
N LYS A 395 -18.66 25.17 33.54
CA LYS A 395 -17.30 24.79 33.96
C LYS A 395 -16.31 24.67 32.82
N ALA A 396 -16.74 24.96 31.58
CA ALA A 396 -15.91 24.84 30.40
C ALA A 396 -14.53 25.46 30.58
N GLN A 397 -13.47 24.72 30.27
CA GLN A 397 -12.09 25.18 30.45
C GLN A 397 -11.81 26.36 29.51
N SER A 398 -11.29 27.45 30.08
CA SER A 398 -10.87 28.61 29.27
C SER A 398 -9.58 28.31 28.54
N ILE A 399 -9.57 28.53 27.23
CA ILE A 399 -8.38 28.38 26.41
C ILE A 399 -8.13 29.64 25.55
N THR A 400 -6.87 29.86 25.19
CA THR A 400 -6.45 30.98 24.33
C THR A 400 -5.94 30.41 23.01
N LEU A 401 -6.53 30.85 21.90
CA LEU A 401 -6.16 30.36 20.57
C LEU A 401 -4.92 31.08 20.01
N PRO A 402 -4.09 30.42 19.19
CA PRO A 402 -4.17 29.00 18.79
C PRO A 402 -3.61 28.06 19.86
N ILE A 403 -4.16 26.85 19.97
CA ILE A 403 -3.77 25.87 20.99
C ILE A 403 -3.99 24.42 20.53
N THR A 404 -3.22 23.51 21.12
CA THR A 404 -3.53 22.07 21.17
C THR A 404 -3.85 21.67 22.61
N VAL A 405 -4.99 21.03 22.84
CA VAL A 405 -5.35 20.45 24.14
C VAL A 405 -5.08 18.95 24.10
N ASN A 406 -4.32 18.45 25.07
CA ASN A 406 -4.19 17.02 25.34
C ASN A 406 -5.22 16.63 26.39
N GLY A 407 -6.08 15.66 26.09
CA GLY A 407 -7.14 15.24 27.00
C GLY A 407 -7.56 13.79 26.84
N ARG A 408 -8.55 13.36 27.62
CA ARG A 408 -9.14 12.02 27.71
C ARG A 408 -10.63 12.17 27.99
N ILE A 409 -11.45 11.43 27.25
CA ILE A 409 -12.82 11.16 27.67
C ILE A 409 -12.75 10.09 28.78
N ASP A 410 -12.73 10.53 30.04
CA ASP A 410 -12.29 9.72 31.19
C ASP A 410 -13.27 8.58 31.54
N ALA A 411 -14.55 8.75 31.22
CA ALA A 411 -15.59 7.77 31.50
C ALA A 411 -16.70 7.77 30.44
N PRO A 412 -17.49 6.69 30.31
CA PRO A 412 -18.64 6.68 29.40
C PRO A 412 -19.62 7.84 29.67
N GLY A 413 -19.94 8.59 28.62
CA GLY A 413 -20.80 9.78 28.66
C GLY A 413 -20.12 11.07 29.14
N ASP A 414 -18.81 11.03 29.41
CA ASP A 414 -17.99 12.21 29.65
C ASP A 414 -17.91 13.08 28.38
N ARG A 415 -17.78 14.39 28.57
CA ARG A 415 -17.76 15.38 27.49
C ARG A 415 -16.82 16.50 27.84
N ASP A 416 -15.86 16.79 26.99
CA ASP A 416 -14.96 17.91 27.23
C ASP A 416 -15.47 19.22 26.62
N VAL A 417 -15.63 20.26 27.43
CA VAL A 417 -16.09 21.58 26.99
C VAL A 417 -15.00 22.63 27.16
N PHE A 418 -14.60 23.24 26.05
CA PHE A 418 -13.64 24.33 26.01
C PHE A 418 -14.32 25.62 25.59
N ARG A 419 -13.94 26.74 26.23
CA ARG A 419 -14.44 28.08 25.88
C ARG A 419 -13.30 28.99 25.38
N PHE A 420 -13.59 29.78 24.36
CA PHE A 420 -12.66 30.78 23.82
C PHE A 420 -13.38 32.04 23.34
N GLU A 421 -12.64 33.14 23.21
CA GLU A 421 -13.13 34.38 22.59
C GLU A 421 -12.81 34.40 21.09
N GLY A 422 -13.82 34.72 20.27
CA GLY A 422 -13.70 34.81 18.82
C GLY A 422 -14.20 36.13 18.27
N ARG A 423 -13.81 36.46 17.03
CA ARG A 423 -14.20 37.69 16.33
C ARG A 423 -14.99 37.40 15.06
N ALA A 424 -15.89 38.31 14.69
CA ALA A 424 -16.63 38.23 13.45
C ALA A 424 -15.68 38.16 12.24
N GLY A 425 -15.89 37.18 11.36
CA GLY A 425 -15.04 36.92 10.20
C GLY A 425 -13.76 36.15 10.50
N GLN A 426 -13.46 35.81 11.76
CA GLN A 426 -12.33 34.95 12.10
C GLN A 426 -12.62 33.51 11.64
N GLU A 427 -11.72 32.93 10.85
CA GLU A 427 -11.76 31.51 10.52
C GLU A 427 -11.02 30.71 11.59
N ILE A 428 -11.64 29.63 12.05
CA ILE A 428 -11.06 28.66 12.98
C ILE A 428 -11.14 27.25 12.39
N VAL A 429 -10.12 26.45 12.69
CA VAL A 429 -10.10 25.02 12.47
C VAL A 429 -10.03 24.33 13.83
N ALA A 430 -10.96 23.42 14.08
CA ALA A 430 -10.95 22.52 15.22
C ALA A 430 -10.79 21.08 14.71
N GLU A 431 -9.70 20.40 15.06
CA GLU A 431 -9.36 19.06 14.56
C GLU A 431 -8.96 18.15 15.71
N ILE A 432 -9.48 16.92 15.70
CA ILE A 432 -9.13 15.85 16.62
C ILE A 432 -8.06 14.95 16.01
N TYR A 433 -7.01 14.68 16.77
CA TYR A 433 -6.10 13.55 16.54
C TYR A 433 -6.29 12.54 17.67
N ALA A 434 -7.05 11.48 17.39
CA ALA A 434 -7.25 10.36 18.30
C ALA A 434 -7.06 9.03 17.54
N ARG A 435 -7.92 8.74 16.57
CA ARG A 435 -7.84 7.52 15.74
C ARG A 435 -6.51 7.42 14.99
N ARG A 436 -6.00 8.54 14.47
CA ARG A 436 -4.66 8.62 13.84
C ARG A 436 -3.50 8.40 14.83
N LEU A 437 -3.77 8.46 16.13
CA LEU A 437 -2.82 8.27 17.22
C LEU A 437 -3.15 7.04 18.08
N ASP A 438 -3.82 6.04 17.50
CA ASP A 438 -4.15 4.76 18.13
C ASP A 438 -5.13 4.79 19.33
N SER A 439 -5.82 5.93 19.53
CA SER A 439 -6.93 6.03 20.48
C SER A 439 -8.20 5.39 19.90
N PRO A 440 -9.01 4.68 20.73
CA PRO A 440 -10.28 4.13 20.30
C PRO A 440 -11.38 5.18 20.12
N LEU A 441 -11.18 6.41 20.59
CA LEU A 441 -12.16 7.49 20.56
C LEU A 441 -12.77 7.64 19.16
N ASP A 442 -14.10 7.60 19.14
CA ASP A 442 -14.93 7.91 17.99
C ASP A 442 -15.45 9.34 18.19
N SER A 443 -14.63 10.32 17.80
CA SER A 443 -14.86 11.70 18.25
C SER A 443 -16.13 12.28 17.64
N LEU A 444 -16.87 13.06 18.43
CA LEU A 444 -17.95 13.93 18.00
C LEU A 444 -17.63 15.35 18.47
N LEU A 445 -17.34 16.24 17.53
CA LEU A 445 -16.94 17.60 17.80
C LEU A 445 -18.05 18.59 17.43
N LYS A 446 -18.40 19.46 18.38
CA LYS A 446 -19.48 20.45 18.23
C LYS A 446 -18.98 21.85 18.54
N LEU A 447 -19.26 22.80 17.65
CA LEU A 447 -19.04 24.23 17.89
C LEU A 447 -20.38 24.93 18.18
N THR A 448 -20.44 25.71 19.26
CA THR A 448 -21.63 26.51 19.64
C THR A 448 -21.27 27.96 19.95
N ASP A 449 -22.24 28.87 19.80
CA ASP A 449 -22.14 30.25 20.30
C ASP A 449 -22.55 30.34 21.79
N ALA A 450 -22.43 31.53 22.38
CA ALA A 450 -22.80 31.80 23.76
C ALA A 450 -24.27 31.51 24.14
N SER A 451 -25.18 31.41 23.16
CA SER A 451 -26.59 31.04 23.40
C SER A 451 -26.81 29.52 23.41
N GLY A 452 -25.76 28.73 23.14
CA GLY A 452 -25.84 27.29 22.95
C GLY A 452 -26.30 26.89 21.54
N LYS A 453 -26.41 27.83 20.59
CA LYS A 453 -26.77 27.51 19.21
C LYS A 453 -25.60 26.79 18.54
N GLN A 454 -25.88 25.61 17.99
CA GLN A 454 -24.92 24.86 17.20
C GLN A 454 -24.60 25.58 15.89
N LEU A 455 -23.30 25.78 15.66
CA LEU A 455 -22.74 26.41 14.47
C LEU A 455 -22.17 25.37 13.52
N ALA A 456 -21.50 24.35 14.07
CA ALA A 456 -20.94 23.22 13.32
C ALA A 456 -20.93 21.95 14.18
N LEU A 457 -20.93 20.79 13.51
CA LEU A 457 -20.84 19.46 14.10
C LEU A 457 -20.15 18.54 13.10
N ASN A 458 -19.23 17.71 13.56
CA ASN A 458 -18.62 16.64 12.77
C ASN A 458 -18.23 15.49 13.68
N ASP A 459 -18.45 14.26 13.24
CA ASP A 459 -17.97 13.02 13.85
C ASP A 459 -16.79 12.45 13.06
N ASP A 460 -16.96 12.27 11.74
CA ASP A 460 -15.97 11.64 10.87
C ASP A 460 -15.35 12.61 9.86
N HIS A 461 -14.02 12.54 9.68
CA HIS A 461 -13.30 13.21 8.60
C HIS A 461 -12.29 12.28 7.91
N GLU A 462 -12.51 12.02 6.61
CA GLU A 462 -11.60 11.20 5.80
C GLU A 462 -10.22 11.86 5.63
N ASP A 463 -9.17 11.23 6.16
CA ASP A 463 -7.78 11.59 5.88
C ASP A 463 -7.19 10.62 4.85
N LYS A 464 -7.18 11.04 3.58
CA LYS A 464 -6.59 10.27 2.46
C LYS A 464 -5.09 10.03 2.61
N GLY A 465 -4.42 10.75 3.52
CA GLY A 465 -3.04 10.49 3.91
C GLY A 465 -2.87 9.25 4.79
N SER A 466 -3.94 8.79 5.44
CA SER A 466 -3.95 7.69 6.40
C SER A 466 -4.56 6.41 5.81
N GLY A 467 -4.01 5.93 4.69
CA GLY A 467 -4.57 4.81 3.93
C GLY A 467 -4.63 3.44 4.64
N LEU A 468 -4.11 3.34 5.86
CA LEU A 468 -4.22 2.14 6.71
C LEU A 468 -5.34 2.23 7.75
N ASN A 469 -5.96 3.38 7.94
CA ASN A 469 -7.14 3.51 8.78
C ASN A 469 -8.36 2.99 8.02
N THR A 470 -9.05 1.99 8.59
CA THR A 470 -10.29 1.44 8.01
C THR A 470 -11.53 2.23 8.41
N HIS A 471 -11.41 3.04 9.46
CA HIS A 471 -12.46 3.90 9.99
C HIS A 471 -11.84 5.27 10.35
N HIS A 472 -12.42 6.36 9.85
CA HIS A 472 -11.87 7.71 9.97
C HIS A 472 -12.61 8.54 11.04
N ALA A 473 -12.52 8.05 12.28
CA ALA A 473 -13.29 8.56 13.43
C ALA A 473 -12.73 9.83 14.11
N ASP A 474 -11.89 10.57 13.40
CA ASP A 474 -11.32 11.83 13.88
C ASP A 474 -12.15 12.98 13.28
N SER A 475 -12.71 13.84 14.14
CA SER A 475 -13.50 14.98 13.69
C SER A 475 -12.65 16.16 13.21
N TRP A 476 -13.17 16.91 12.24
CA TRP A 476 -12.60 18.15 11.74
C TRP A 476 -13.70 19.17 11.40
N ILE A 477 -13.56 20.40 11.91
CA ILE A 477 -14.42 21.55 11.61
C ILE A 477 -13.54 22.70 11.11
N SER A 478 -13.87 23.29 9.96
CA SER A 478 -13.47 24.67 9.63
C SER A 478 -14.70 25.57 9.60
N PHE A 479 -14.62 26.72 10.27
CA PHE A 479 -15.75 27.62 10.41
C PHE A 479 -15.34 29.09 10.51
N THR A 480 -16.08 29.97 9.82
CA THR A 480 -15.95 31.42 9.96
C THR A 480 -16.94 31.93 11.00
N LEU A 481 -16.43 32.48 12.10
CA LEU A 481 -17.22 32.95 13.22
C LEU A 481 -18.10 34.16 12.81
N PRO A 482 -19.42 34.17 13.12
CA PRO A 482 -20.34 35.17 12.59
C PRO A 482 -20.33 36.49 13.37
N ALA A 483 -19.86 36.49 14.61
CA ALA A 483 -19.91 37.63 15.51
C ALA A 483 -18.73 37.65 16.48
N ASP A 484 -18.48 38.79 17.10
CA ASP A 484 -17.58 38.87 18.26
C ASP A 484 -18.28 38.22 19.46
N GLY A 485 -17.55 37.44 20.25
CA GLY A 485 -18.10 36.87 21.48
C GLY A 485 -17.44 35.58 21.93
N VAL A 486 -18.09 34.94 22.89
CA VAL A 486 -17.68 33.65 23.45
C VAL A 486 -18.25 32.51 22.60
N TYR A 487 -17.41 31.52 22.34
CA TYR A 487 -17.75 30.28 21.66
C TYR A 487 -17.31 29.09 22.50
N TYR A 488 -17.95 27.95 22.26
CA TYR A 488 -17.63 26.69 22.93
C TYR A 488 -17.37 25.59 21.91
N VAL A 489 -16.30 24.82 22.14
CA VAL A 489 -16.07 23.53 21.50
C VAL A 489 -16.40 22.45 22.52
N THR A 490 -17.31 21.55 22.17
CA THR A 490 -17.60 20.34 22.94
C THR A 490 -17.07 19.14 22.17
N LEU A 491 -16.30 18.30 22.84
CA LEU A 491 -15.86 17.00 22.35
C LEU A 491 -16.53 15.91 23.19
N ASP A 492 -17.05 14.90 22.53
CA ASP A 492 -17.54 13.68 23.17
C ASP A 492 -17.24 12.45 22.29
N ASP A 493 -17.53 11.25 22.80
CA ASP A 493 -17.50 10.02 22.00
C ASP A 493 -18.88 9.77 21.39
N ALA A 494 -18.93 9.53 20.07
CA ALA A 494 -20.16 9.32 19.31
C ALA A 494 -20.97 8.11 19.79
N GLN A 495 -20.31 7.15 20.44
CA GLN A 495 -20.92 5.95 21.05
C GLN A 495 -21.08 6.08 22.57
N GLN A 496 -20.74 7.24 23.14
CA GLN A 496 -20.76 7.55 24.57
C GLN A 496 -19.83 6.64 25.39
N ALA A 497 -18.78 6.12 24.78
CA ALA A 497 -17.72 5.40 25.47
C ALA A 497 -16.72 6.37 26.12
N GLY A 498 -15.81 5.83 26.94
CA GLY A 498 -14.77 6.59 27.63
C GLY A 498 -13.94 5.67 28.52
N GLY A 499 -12.74 6.14 28.89
CA GLY A 499 -11.74 5.39 29.64
C GLY A 499 -10.33 5.96 29.46
N PRO A 500 -9.33 5.46 30.21
CA PRO A 500 -7.96 5.97 30.19
C PRO A 500 -7.30 5.92 28.80
N GLU A 501 -7.75 5.02 27.93
CA GLU A 501 -7.27 4.87 26.57
C GLU A 501 -7.90 5.86 25.57
N TYR A 502 -9.00 6.55 25.92
CA TYR A 502 -9.75 7.48 25.07
C TYR A 502 -9.10 8.87 25.03
N ALA A 503 -7.76 8.88 24.93
CA ALA A 503 -6.99 10.10 24.82
C ALA A 503 -7.19 10.76 23.46
N TYR A 504 -7.03 12.07 23.41
CA TYR A 504 -7.10 12.86 22.19
C TYR A 504 -6.14 14.05 22.21
N ARG A 505 -5.90 14.59 21.03
CA ARG A 505 -5.32 15.93 20.83
C ARG A 505 -6.28 16.79 20.04
N LEU A 506 -6.83 17.81 20.68
CA LEU A 506 -7.74 18.79 20.07
C LEU A 506 -6.94 20.03 19.67
N ARG A 507 -6.73 20.21 18.38
CA ARG A 507 -6.17 21.44 17.81
C ARG A 507 -7.29 22.44 17.58
N ILE A 508 -7.16 23.66 18.10
CA ILE A 508 -8.01 24.81 17.73
C ILE A 508 -7.12 25.98 17.32
N SER A 509 -7.14 26.34 16.05
CA SER A 509 -6.26 27.40 15.51
C SER A 509 -6.91 28.13 14.32
N PRO A 510 -6.34 29.24 13.83
CA PRO A 510 -6.57 29.64 12.44
C PRO A 510 -6.21 28.48 11.49
N PRO A 511 -6.72 28.47 10.24
CA PRO A 511 -6.27 27.51 9.24
C PRO A 511 -4.74 27.47 9.15
N ARG A 512 -4.16 26.26 9.07
CA ARG A 512 -2.74 26.04 8.79
C ARG A 512 -2.61 25.36 7.42
N PRO A 513 -2.76 26.12 6.30
CA PRO A 513 -2.72 25.55 4.96
C PRO A 513 -1.45 24.75 4.76
N ASP A 514 -1.57 23.50 4.35
CA ASP A 514 -0.43 22.61 4.15
C ASP A 514 -0.73 21.49 3.14
N PHE A 515 0.26 20.67 2.81
CA PHE A 515 0.09 19.50 1.96
C PHE A 515 1.01 18.32 2.30
N ALA A 516 0.52 17.10 2.08
CA ALA A 516 1.35 15.90 2.04
C ALA A 516 1.30 15.26 0.64
N LEU A 517 2.34 14.51 0.26
CA LEU A 517 2.45 13.91 -1.06
C LEU A 517 2.56 12.38 -1.01
N ARG A 518 1.96 11.70 -1.99
CA ARG A 518 2.12 10.25 -2.23
C ARG A 518 2.55 9.96 -3.65
N ILE A 519 3.56 9.12 -3.86
CA ILE A 519 4.05 8.74 -5.21
C ILE A 519 3.62 7.31 -5.52
N VAL A 520 2.96 7.10 -6.67
CA VAL A 520 2.51 5.77 -7.11
C VAL A 520 2.96 5.48 -8.55
N PRO A 521 3.49 4.29 -8.85
CA PRO A 521 3.82 3.20 -7.92
C PRO A 521 5.13 3.46 -7.18
N SER A 522 5.37 2.71 -6.11
CA SER A 522 6.64 2.71 -5.37
C SER A 522 7.78 1.96 -6.08
N SER A 523 7.44 1.05 -6.99
CA SER A 523 8.41 0.31 -7.81
C SER A 523 8.23 0.65 -9.29
N VAL A 524 9.26 1.22 -9.90
CA VAL A 524 9.29 1.58 -11.32
C VAL A 524 10.31 0.71 -12.05
N SER A 525 9.90 0.17 -13.20
CA SER A 525 10.80 -0.64 -14.04
C SER A 525 10.67 -0.25 -15.49
N VAL A 526 11.79 0.18 -16.06
CA VAL A 526 11.83 0.73 -17.41
C VAL A 526 13.07 0.27 -18.14
N ARG A 527 13.04 0.30 -19.48
CA ARG A 527 14.26 0.07 -20.26
C ARG A 527 15.16 1.30 -20.20
N ASN A 528 16.46 1.09 -20.42
CA ASN A 528 17.44 2.18 -20.46
C ASN A 528 17.00 3.38 -21.33
N SER A 529 17.15 4.59 -20.79
CA SER A 529 16.86 5.88 -21.44
C SER A 529 15.39 6.05 -21.84
N ALA A 530 14.49 5.32 -21.17
CA ALA A 530 13.05 5.49 -21.32
C ALA A 530 12.51 6.53 -20.34
N THR A 531 11.35 7.06 -20.70
CA THR A 531 10.53 7.88 -19.84
C THR A 531 9.31 7.09 -19.38
N VAL A 532 8.87 7.31 -18.14
CA VAL A 532 7.73 6.60 -17.55
C VAL A 532 6.85 7.57 -16.76
N PRO A 533 5.52 7.47 -16.91
CA PRO A 533 4.62 8.23 -16.07
C PRO A 533 4.56 7.61 -14.66
N ILE A 534 4.65 8.45 -13.65
CA ILE A 534 4.32 8.17 -12.26
C ILE A 534 3.19 9.14 -11.84
N THR A 535 2.37 8.76 -10.88
CA THR A 535 1.34 9.63 -10.32
C THR A 535 1.82 10.17 -8.99
N VAL A 536 1.67 11.47 -8.77
CA VAL A 536 1.85 12.09 -7.46
C VAL A 536 0.51 12.61 -7.00
N TYR A 537 0.06 12.14 -5.83
CA TYR A 537 -1.15 12.60 -5.16
C TYR A 537 -0.76 13.66 -4.12
N ALA A 538 -1.62 14.66 -3.95
CA ALA A 538 -1.53 15.71 -2.95
C ALA A 538 -2.71 15.60 -1.99
N VAL A 539 -2.41 15.43 -0.70
CA VAL A 539 -3.36 15.55 0.40
C VAL A 539 -3.26 16.98 0.89
N ARG A 540 -4.27 17.79 0.57
CA ARG A 540 -4.31 19.23 0.88
C ARG A 540 -5.01 19.44 2.21
N ARG A 541 -4.46 20.31 3.06
CA ARG A 541 -4.93 20.56 4.43
C ARG A 541 -5.33 22.01 4.62
N ASP A 542 -6.33 22.24 5.47
CA ASP A 542 -6.79 23.55 5.94
C ASP A 542 -6.89 24.60 4.82
N GLY A 543 -7.55 24.24 3.71
CA GLY A 543 -7.81 25.15 2.59
C GLY A 543 -6.65 25.37 1.61
N PHE A 544 -5.51 24.69 1.77
CA PHE A 544 -4.38 24.84 0.85
C PHE A 544 -4.70 24.43 -0.60
N SER A 545 -4.85 25.41 -1.49
CA SER A 545 -5.23 25.18 -2.89
C SER A 545 -4.12 25.42 -3.90
N ASP A 546 -2.94 25.88 -3.49
CA ASP A 546 -1.93 26.36 -4.43
C ASP A 546 -1.21 25.25 -5.21
N GLU A 547 -0.44 25.65 -6.22
CA GLU A 547 0.39 24.73 -6.99
C GLU A 547 1.55 24.18 -6.14
N ILE A 548 1.90 22.91 -6.36
CA ILE A 548 3.02 22.23 -5.69
C ILE A 548 4.06 21.84 -6.74
N LYS A 549 5.24 22.43 -6.66
CA LYS A 549 6.37 22.13 -7.55
C LYS A 549 7.09 20.89 -7.06
N LEU A 550 7.36 19.95 -7.96
CA LEU A 550 7.97 18.67 -7.62
C LEU A 550 9.38 18.57 -8.20
N GLU A 551 10.31 18.09 -7.38
CA GLU A 551 11.71 17.91 -7.76
C GLU A 551 12.26 16.60 -7.19
N LEU A 552 13.28 16.05 -7.85
CA LEU A 552 14.05 14.95 -7.26
C LEU A 552 15.16 15.54 -6.40
N LYS A 553 15.31 14.98 -5.21
CA LYS A 553 16.37 15.32 -4.28
C LYS A 553 17.49 14.29 -4.38
N ASP A 554 18.73 14.79 -4.47
CA ASP A 554 19.97 14.00 -4.51
C ASP A 554 19.96 12.86 -5.54
N ALA A 555 19.23 13.05 -6.64
CA ALA A 555 19.10 12.01 -7.66
C ALA A 555 20.41 11.81 -8.44
N PRO A 556 20.76 10.55 -8.78
CA PRO A 556 21.93 10.28 -9.61
C PRO A 556 21.86 10.98 -10.97
N GLU A 557 23.03 11.23 -11.56
CA GLU A 557 23.13 11.95 -12.82
C GLU A 557 22.26 11.31 -13.92
N GLY A 558 21.43 12.14 -14.57
CA GLY A 558 20.58 11.74 -15.68
C GLY A 558 19.15 11.34 -15.30
N PHE A 559 18.84 11.16 -14.01
CA PHE A 559 17.46 11.03 -13.54
C PHE A 559 16.80 12.41 -13.46
N ARG A 560 15.64 12.58 -14.10
CA ARG A 560 14.97 13.89 -14.20
C ARG A 560 13.47 13.77 -14.24
N LEU A 561 12.77 14.71 -13.61
CA LEU A 561 11.32 14.88 -13.77
C LEU A 561 11.02 15.87 -14.89
N THR A 562 10.00 15.57 -15.69
CA THR A 562 9.41 16.53 -16.63
C THR A 562 7.99 16.84 -16.20
N GLY A 563 7.72 18.15 -16.11
CA GLY A 563 6.51 18.76 -15.54
C GLY A 563 6.22 18.30 -14.12
N GLY A 564 7.22 18.41 -13.24
CA GLY A 564 7.07 18.23 -11.80
C GLY A 564 6.21 19.35 -11.21
N LEU A 565 4.89 19.27 -11.39
CA LEU A 565 3.93 20.23 -10.87
C LEU A 565 2.61 19.51 -10.61
N VAL A 566 2.08 19.63 -9.40
CA VAL A 566 0.66 19.42 -9.11
C VAL A 566 -0.04 20.77 -9.24
N PRO A 567 -0.95 20.95 -10.22
CA PRO A 567 -1.64 22.23 -10.39
C PRO A 567 -2.46 22.62 -9.15
N ALA A 568 -2.70 23.93 -9.01
CA ALA A 568 -3.60 24.47 -8.00
C ALA A 568 -4.98 23.79 -8.06
N GLY A 569 -5.55 23.49 -6.89
CA GLY A 569 -6.84 22.83 -6.70
C GLY A 569 -6.93 21.40 -7.21
N LYS A 570 -5.81 20.79 -7.64
CA LYS A 570 -5.77 19.38 -8.05
C LYS A 570 -5.09 18.53 -6.98
N ASP A 571 -5.66 17.36 -6.74
CA ASP A 571 -5.20 16.40 -5.74
C ASP A 571 -4.26 15.33 -6.32
N GLN A 572 -4.00 15.40 -7.63
CA GLN A 572 -3.04 14.51 -8.27
C GLN A 572 -2.51 15.07 -9.59
N ALA A 573 -1.32 14.63 -9.98
CA ALA A 573 -0.75 14.89 -11.29
C ALA A 573 0.07 13.71 -11.81
N SER A 574 0.06 13.51 -13.13
CA SER A 574 0.93 12.54 -13.79
C SER A 574 2.26 13.20 -14.19
N ILE A 575 3.35 12.71 -13.59
CA ILE A 575 4.71 13.23 -13.76
C ILE A 575 5.52 12.25 -14.60
N THR A 576 6.37 12.76 -15.49
CA THR A 576 7.20 11.90 -16.33
C THR A 576 8.59 11.81 -15.71
N LEU A 577 8.98 10.62 -15.28
CA LEU A 577 10.34 10.31 -14.84
C LEU A 577 11.17 9.87 -16.04
N THR A 578 12.26 10.58 -16.29
CA THR A 578 13.33 10.17 -17.21
C THR A 578 14.35 9.38 -16.41
N VAL A 579 14.66 8.17 -16.87
CA VAL A 579 15.53 7.24 -16.15
C VAL A 579 16.85 7.08 -16.89
N ALA A 580 17.96 7.29 -16.16
CA ALA A 580 19.31 7.09 -16.67
C ALA A 580 19.67 5.59 -16.69
N PRO A 581 20.71 5.17 -17.42
CA PRO A 581 21.27 3.83 -17.27
C PRO A 581 21.72 3.57 -15.83
N ALA A 582 21.34 2.43 -15.26
CA ALA A 582 21.85 1.95 -13.98
C ALA A 582 22.00 0.42 -14.02
N GLU A 583 23.01 -0.12 -13.34
CA GLU A 583 23.25 -1.57 -13.26
C GLU A 583 22.42 -2.25 -12.18
N LYS A 584 22.16 -1.52 -11.08
CA LYS A 584 21.35 -1.95 -9.95
C LYS A 584 20.13 -1.03 -9.83
N PRO A 585 19.06 -1.48 -9.14
CA PRO A 585 17.99 -0.59 -8.69
C PRO A 585 18.54 0.63 -7.96
N VAL A 586 17.85 1.75 -8.12
CA VAL A 586 18.20 3.05 -7.54
C VAL A 586 17.01 3.56 -6.74
N THR A 587 17.26 3.84 -5.46
CA THR A 587 16.34 4.57 -4.61
C THR A 587 16.32 6.04 -5.00
N LEU A 588 15.14 6.62 -5.20
CA LEU A 588 14.97 8.04 -5.49
C LEU A 588 14.18 8.74 -4.38
N HIS A 589 14.50 10.01 -4.13
CA HIS A 589 13.72 10.87 -3.26
C HIS A 589 13.11 12.01 -4.06
N MET A 590 11.87 12.37 -3.74
CA MET A 590 11.15 13.50 -4.33
C MET A 590 10.67 14.42 -3.23
N GLU A 591 10.76 15.72 -3.48
CA GLU A 591 10.17 16.75 -2.64
C GLU A 591 9.13 17.56 -3.42
N GLY A 592 8.12 18.03 -2.70
CA GLY A 592 7.19 19.04 -3.17
C GLY A 592 7.42 20.35 -2.46
N ARG A 593 7.44 21.44 -3.21
CA ARG A 593 7.60 22.80 -2.70
C ARG A 593 6.42 23.66 -3.08
N ALA A 594 5.88 24.40 -2.12
CA ALA A 594 4.87 25.43 -2.36
C ALA A 594 5.14 26.66 -1.52
N THR A 595 4.45 27.76 -1.83
CA THR A 595 4.48 28.97 -1.00
C THR A 595 3.25 28.96 -0.11
N ILE A 596 3.46 29.01 1.20
CA ILE A 596 2.42 29.09 2.22
C ILE A 596 2.72 30.34 3.05
N ASN A 597 1.76 31.25 3.17
CA ASN A 597 1.92 32.51 3.93
C ASN A 597 3.19 33.30 3.56
N GLY A 598 3.55 33.30 2.26
CA GLY A 598 4.74 33.98 1.73
C GLY A 598 6.07 33.25 1.98
N GLN A 599 6.07 32.10 2.65
CA GLN A 599 7.25 31.28 2.91
C GLN A 599 7.27 30.05 2.01
N THR A 600 8.45 29.64 1.56
CA THR A 600 8.59 28.37 0.82
C THR A 600 8.63 27.23 1.82
N VAL A 601 7.68 26.30 1.71
CA VAL A 601 7.63 25.06 2.49
C VAL A 601 7.97 23.90 1.57
N SER A 602 8.71 22.90 2.09
CA SER A 602 9.07 21.68 1.37
C SER A 602 8.66 20.44 2.15
N HIS A 603 7.99 19.50 1.49
CA HIS A 603 7.65 18.19 2.07
C HIS A 603 8.19 17.07 1.20
N ARG A 604 8.80 16.07 1.85
CA ARG A 604 9.15 14.81 1.20
C ARG A 604 7.89 14.10 0.73
N ALA A 605 7.90 13.67 -0.53
CA ALA A 605 6.85 12.83 -1.05
C ALA A 605 7.08 11.38 -0.63
N VAL A 606 6.06 10.78 0.00
CA VAL A 606 6.12 9.42 0.53
C VAL A 606 5.73 8.45 -0.59
N PRO A 607 6.56 7.46 -0.94
CA PRO A 607 6.14 6.46 -1.91
C PRO A 607 4.98 5.63 -1.37
N ALA A 608 4.13 5.14 -2.27
CA ALA A 608 2.93 4.40 -1.91
C ALA A 608 2.56 3.37 -2.98
N GLU A 609 1.83 2.35 -2.55
CA GLU A 609 1.05 1.50 -3.45
C GLU A 609 -0.43 1.89 -3.42
N ASP A 610 -1.06 1.85 -4.58
CA ASP A 610 -2.50 2.06 -4.72
C ASP A 610 -3.20 0.69 -4.68
N LEU A 611 -3.54 0.27 -3.46
CA LEU A 611 -4.08 -1.06 -3.14
C LEU A 611 -5.60 -1.06 -3.17
N MET A 612 -6.19 -2.17 -3.62
CA MET A 612 -7.64 -2.35 -3.64
C MET A 612 -8.08 -3.23 -2.47
N GLN A 613 -9.14 -2.83 -1.80
CA GLN A 613 -9.83 -3.56 -0.75
C GLN A 613 -11.20 -4.03 -1.29
N ALA A 614 -11.49 -5.32 -1.11
CA ALA A 614 -12.82 -5.91 -1.33
C ALA A 614 -13.50 -5.47 -2.65
N PHE A 615 -12.80 -5.67 -3.78
CA PHE A 615 -13.25 -5.41 -5.15
C PHE A 615 -13.46 -3.95 -5.57
N LEU A 616 -13.44 -2.97 -4.66
CA LEU A 616 -13.87 -1.61 -4.97
C LEU A 616 -13.01 -0.50 -4.36
N TYR A 617 -12.82 -0.51 -3.04
CA TYR A 617 -12.19 0.60 -2.32
C TYR A 617 -10.69 0.65 -2.63
N ARG A 618 -10.13 1.86 -2.75
CA ARG A 618 -8.72 2.04 -3.08
C ARG A 618 -8.04 2.92 -2.05
N HIS A 619 -6.85 2.50 -1.66
CA HIS A 619 -6.07 3.09 -0.58
C HIS A 619 -4.66 3.39 -1.05
N LEU A 620 -4.17 4.58 -0.73
CA LEU A 620 -2.77 4.93 -0.90
C LEU A 620 -2.01 4.46 0.35
N VAL A 621 -1.42 3.27 0.25
CA VAL A 621 -0.68 2.67 1.37
C VAL A 621 0.78 3.10 1.30
N PRO A 622 1.28 3.87 2.29
CA PRO A 622 2.67 4.30 2.32
C PRO A 622 3.65 3.12 2.31
N VAL A 623 4.81 3.36 1.71
CA VAL A 623 5.96 2.45 1.72
C VAL A 623 7.23 3.23 2.03
N GLN A 624 8.30 2.55 2.43
CA GLN A 624 9.56 3.13 2.89
C GLN A 624 10.38 3.69 1.72
N GLU A 625 10.46 2.95 0.61
CA GLU A 625 11.40 3.22 -0.49
C GLU A 625 10.73 3.36 -1.86
N PHE A 626 11.19 4.36 -2.64
CA PHE A 626 10.83 4.55 -4.04
C PHE A 626 11.94 3.99 -4.92
N GLU A 627 11.72 2.83 -5.52
CA GLU A 627 12.73 2.05 -6.22
C GLU A 627 12.58 2.08 -7.74
N VAL A 628 13.69 2.33 -8.45
CA VAL A 628 13.72 2.38 -9.91
C VAL A 628 14.74 1.40 -10.47
N ALA A 629 14.26 0.42 -11.24
CA ALA A 629 15.10 -0.53 -11.96
C ALA A 629 15.17 -0.26 -13.48
N VAL A 630 16.38 -0.43 -14.01
CA VAL A 630 16.69 -0.24 -15.44
C VAL A 630 16.91 -1.58 -16.12
N LEU A 631 16.03 -1.92 -17.04
CA LEU A 631 16.01 -3.19 -17.75
C LEU A 631 16.90 -3.12 -19.01
N GLY A 632 17.85 -4.06 -19.12
CA GLY A 632 18.70 -4.27 -20.30
C GLY A 632 20.20 -4.24 -19.97
N ARG A 633 21.04 -4.85 -20.82
CA ARG A 633 22.49 -4.83 -20.63
C ARG A 633 23.02 -3.40 -20.79
N VAL A 634 23.58 -2.83 -19.73
CA VAL A 634 24.49 -1.68 -19.84
C VAL A 634 25.66 -2.14 -20.73
N PRO A 635 26.01 -1.43 -21.82
CA PRO A 635 27.16 -1.81 -22.63
C PRO A 635 28.41 -1.68 -21.76
N ASN A 636 28.98 -2.81 -21.35
CA ASN A 636 30.28 -2.82 -20.68
C ASN A 636 31.30 -2.16 -21.62
N ARG A 637 31.76 -0.95 -21.29
CA ARG A 637 32.92 -0.31 -21.92
C ARG A 637 34.19 -1.01 -21.44
N ARG A 638 34.38 -2.27 -21.83
CA ARG A 638 35.65 -3.01 -21.72
C ARG A 638 35.47 -4.38 -22.38
N PHE A 639 35.49 -4.41 -23.71
CA PHE A 639 35.97 -5.54 -24.52
C PHE A 639 36.16 -5.01 -25.93
N THR A 640 37.38 -4.57 -26.24
CA THR A 640 37.89 -4.53 -27.61
C THR A 640 37.79 -5.95 -28.16
N LYS A 641 36.85 -6.18 -29.09
CA LYS A 641 36.80 -7.46 -29.81
C LYS A 641 38.06 -7.59 -30.68
N PRO A 642 38.69 -8.78 -30.76
CA PRO A 642 39.66 -9.04 -31.82
C PRO A 642 38.94 -9.02 -33.17
N ALA A 643 39.65 -8.52 -34.19
CA ALA A 643 39.17 -8.42 -35.56
C ALA A 643 38.62 -9.76 -36.07
N SER A 644 37.33 -9.76 -36.44
CA SER A 644 36.71 -10.88 -37.15
C SER A 644 37.20 -10.92 -38.61
N LYS A 645 37.55 -12.11 -39.08
CA LYS A 645 37.93 -12.45 -40.47
C LYS A 645 37.04 -11.76 -41.53
N PRO A 646 37.62 -11.28 -42.65
CA PRO A 646 36.85 -10.71 -43.74
C PRO A 646 36.05 -11.81 -44.45
N GLY A 647 34.72 -11.68 -44.52
CA GLY A 647 33.89 -12.55 -45.36
C GLY A 647 32.51 -12.95 -44.83
N SER A 648 32.16 -12.68 -43.57
CA SER A 648 30.80 -12.96 -43.08
C SER A 648 29.95 -11.69 -43.02
N LYS A 649 28.89 -11.61 -43.84
CA LYS A 649 27.87 -10.57 -43.73
C LYS A 649 27.13 -10.74 -42.39
N PRO A 650 27.03 -9.73 -41.53
CA PRO A 650 26.27 -9.85 -40.29
C PRO A 650 24.77 -9.84 -40.59
N ALA A 651 24.12 -10.99 -40.37
CA ALA A 651 22.66 -11.05 -40.27
C ALA A 651 22.25 -10.71 -38.83
N SER A 652 21.93 -9.44 -38.56
CA SER A 652 20.90 -9.07 -37.57
C SER A 652 20.48 -7.60 -37.73
N LYS A 653 19.41 -7.36 -38.48
CA LYS A 653 18.61 -6.15 -38.31
C LYS A 653 17.90 -6.26 -36.96
N ALA A 654 18.54 -5.79 -35.89
CA ALA A 654 17.81 -5.42 -34.68
C ALA A 654 16.78 -4.35 -35.10
N ALA A 655 15.49 -4.66 -34.94
CA ALA A 655 14.42 -3.70 -35.20
C ALA A 655 14.59 -2.51 -34.26
N SER A 656 15.21 -1.44 -34.75
CA SER A 656 15.40 -0.18 -34.02
C SER A 656 14.01 0.39 -33.72
N LYS A 657 13.66 0.54 -32.44
CA LYS A 657 12.38 1.12 -31.99
C LYS A 657 12.26 2.55 -32.56
N VAL A 658 11.12 2.88 -33.15
CA VAL A 658 10.86 4.27 -33.58
C VAL A 658 10.69 5.13 -32.33
N VAL A 659 11.43 6.23 -32.25
CA VAL A 659 11.34 7.22 -31.17
C VAL A 659 10.57 8.40 -31.72
N LEU A 660 9.52 8.80 -31.00
CA LEU A 660 8.77 10.02 -31.27
C LEU A 660 9.19 11.11 -30.28
N LYS A 661 9.46 12.31 -30.78
CA LYS A 661 9.76 13.49 -29.97
C LYS A 661 8.84 14.63 -30.37
N VAL A 662 8.26 15.33 -29.38
CA VAL A 662 7.54 16.59 -29.67
C VAL A 662 8.55 17.59 -30.23
N VAL A 663 8.20 18.23 -31.35
CA VAL A 663 9.03 19.27 -31.98
C VAL A 663 8.42 20.66 -31.94
N ASP A 664 7.16 20.76 -31.52
CA ASP A 664 6.49 22.04 -31.30
C ASP A 664 6.81 22.60 -29.91
N GLU A 665 6.53 23.90 -29.72
CA GLU A 665 6.66 24.55 -28.43
C GLU A 665 5.74 23.91 -27.39
N LEU A 666 6.28 23.75 -26.18
CA LEU A 666 5.58 23.20 -25.03
C LEU A 666 5.50 24.27 -23.92
N PRO A 667 4.40 24.33 -23.14
CA PRO A 667 3.20 23.51 -23.27
C PRO A 667 2.35 23.89 -24.49
N VAL A 668 1.63 22.91 -25.04
CA VAL A 668 0.69 23.12 -26.15
C VAL A 668 -0.45 24.00 -25.67
N ARG A 669 -0.67 25.12 -26.34
CA ARG A 669 -1.75 26.06 -26.03
C ARG A 669 -3.02 25.62 -26.76
N ILE A 670 -4.03 25.17 -26.03
CA ILE A 670 -5.30 24.65 -26.57
C ILE A 670 -6.41 25.66 -26.24
N PRO A 671 -7.05 26.33 -27.23
CA PRO A 671 -8.17 27.21 -26.94
C PRO A 671 -9.35 26.44 -26.35
N ALA A 672 -10.05 27.03 -25.37
CA ALA A 672 -11.26 26.46 -24.78
C ALA A 672 -12.38 26.34 -25.85
N GLY A 673 -12.86 25.13 -26.12
CA GLY A 673 -13.78 24.86 -27.23
C GLY A 673 -13.12 24.74 -28.61
N GLY A 674 -11.79 24.87 -28.66
CA GLY A 674 -11.01 24.90 -29.90
C GLY A 674 -10.08 23.69 -30.06
N THR A 675 -9.17 23.81 -31.02
CA THR A 675 -8.22 22.74 -31.37
C THR A 675 -6.79 23.23 -31.40
N ALA A 676 -5.84 22.37 -31.07
CA ALA A 676 -4.41 22.64 -31.22
C ALA A 676 -3.70 21.47 -31.90
N SER A 677 -2.72 21.77 -32.74
CA SER A 677 -1.87 20.76 -33.39
C SER A 677 -0.58 20.55 -32.63
N VAL A 678 -0.14 19.30 -32.55
CA VAL A 678 1.13 18.88 -31.98
C VAL A 678 1.84 17.96 -32.93
N LYS A 679 3.04 18.35 -33.34
CA LYS A 679 3.90 17.62 -34.26
C LYS A 679 4.95 16.84 -33.47
N LEU A 680 5.04 15.57 -33.82
CA LEU A 680 6.03 14.64 -33.30
C LEU A 680 6.98 14.25 -34.43
N ALA A 681 8.28 14.52 -34.27
CA ALA A 681 9.30 13.99 -35.17
C ALA A 681 9.58 12.52 -34.84
N ALA A 682 9.70 11.72 -35.88
CA ALA A 682 10.00 10.30 -35.79
C ALA A 682 11.44 10.03 -36.24
N SER A 683 12.15 9.18 -35.51
CA SER A 683 13.52 8.78 -35.87
C SER A 683 13.63 8.09 -37.24
N ARG A 684 12.51 7.58 -37.80
CA ARG A 684 12.35 7.02 -39.16
C ARG A 684 10.90 7.20 -39.64
N ALA A 685 10.63 6.98 -40.93
CA ALA A 685 9.28 7.06 -41.49
C ALA A 685 8.28 6.14 -40.75
N ILE A 686 7.12 6.69 -40.37
CA ILE A 686 6.05 5.99 -39.66
C ILE A 686 4.90 5.74 -40.61
N TYR A 687 4.42 4.49 -40.63
CA TYR A 687 3.16 4.12 -41.25
C TYR A 687 2.22 3.64 -40.15
N LEU A 688 1.17 4.41 -39.86
CA LEU A 688 0.24 4.09 -38.78
C LEU A 688 -0.68 2.89 -39.07
N GLY A 689 -0.90 2.52 -40.34
CA GLY A 689 -1.72 1.35 -40.69
C GLY A 689 -3.03 1.27 -39.89
N ASN A 690 -3.24 0.16 -39.17
CA ASN A 690 -4.42 -0.10 -38.33
C ASN A 690 -4.27 0.37 -36.87
N VAL A 691 -3.31 1.25 -36.57
CA VAL A 691 -3.02 1.76 -35.23
C VAL A 691 -3.78 3.06 -35.02
N LYS A 692 -4.64 3.11 -33.99
CA LYS A 692 -5.26 4.34 -33.51
C LYS A 692 -4.50 4.83 -32.27
N LEU A 693 -4.13 6.11 -32.25
CA LEU A 693 -3.64 6.76 -31.05
C LEU A 693 -4.83 7.26 -30.21
N GLN A 694 -4.69 7.18 -28.89
CA GLN A 694 -5.68 7.63 -27.91
C GLN A 694 -4.97 8.29 -26.73
N LEU A 695 -5.65 9.22 -26.07
CA LEU A 695 -5.20 9.72 -24.77
C LEU A 695 -5.46 8.67 -23.70
N LYS A 696 -4.46 8.42 -22.84
CA LYS A 696 -4.60 7.57 -21.66
C LYS A 696 -5.00 8.45 -20.48
N ASN A 697 -6.18 8.19 -19.91
CA ASN A 697 -6.77 8.97 -18.82
C ASN A 697 -6.68 10.48 -19.07
N PRO A 698 -7.21 10.99 -20.21
CA PRO A 698 -7.22 12.42 -20.44
C PRO A 698 -8.00 13.15 -19.33
N PRO A 699 -7.65 14.39 -19.00
CA PRO A 699 -8.54 15.28 -18.28
C PRO A 699 -9.89 15.38 -19.01
N ASP A 700 -10.98 15.51 -18.25
CA ASP A 700 -12.30 15.67 -18.82
C ASP A 700 -12.33 16.82 -19.83
N GLY A 701 -13.03 16.61 -20.94
CA GLY A 701 -13.13 17.58 -22.02
C GLY A 701 -11.99 17.57 -23.05
N LEU A 702 -10.94 16.77 -22.89
CA LEU A 702 -9.84 16.67 -23.86
C LEU A 702 -9.83 15.35 -24.63
N ASP A 703 -9.74 15.41 -25.96
CA ASP A 703 -9.57 14.24 -26.83
C ASP A 703 -8.67 14.52 -28.04
N ILE A 704 -8.26 13.47 -28.74
CA ILE A 704 -7.63 13.55 -30.05
C ILE A 704 -8.73 13.60 -31.12
N GLN A 705 -8.84 14.74 -31.78
CA GLN A 705 -9.74 14.92 -32.91
C GLN A 705 -9.22 14.21 -34.16
N GLN A 706 -7.92 14.38 -34.45
CA GLN A 706 -7.34 13.84 -35.67
C GLN A 706 -5.87 13.45 -35.49
N VAL A 707 -5.44 12.42 -36.24
CA VAL A 707 -4.04 12.02 -36.33
C VAL A 707 -3.69 11.87 -37.80
N SER A 708 -2.62 12.53 -38.24
CA SER A 708 -2.07 12.40 -39.59
C SER A 708 -0.59 12.06 -39.53
N SER A 709 -0.13 11.18 -40.43
CA SER A 709 1.28 10.79 -40.53
C SER A 709 1.86 11.23 -41.85
N SER A 710 3.06 11.80 -41.82
CA SER A 710 3.87 12.10 -43.01
C SER A 710 5.25 11.46 -42.88
N ARG A 711 6.10 11.59 -43.90
CA ARG A 711 7.40 10.91 -43.96
C ARG A 711 8.34 11.43 -42.85
N GLY A 712 8.37 10.72 -41.72
CA GLY A 712 9.21 11.07 -40.57
C GLY A 712 8.57 12.01 -39.55
N SER A 713 7.27 12.31 -39.67
CA SER A 713 6.55 13.04 -38.62
C SER A 713 5.11 12.59 -38.46
N LEU A 714 4.56 12.87 -37.28
CA LEU A 714 3.20 12.54 -36.89
C LEU A 714 2.57 13.82 -36.32
N GLN A 715 1.44 14.26 -36.85
CA GLN A 715 0.69 15.40 -36.35
C GLN A 715 -0.57 14.90 -35.64
N ILE A 716 -0.82 15.44 -34.45
CA ILE A 716 -1.96 15.14 -33.59
C ILE A 716 -2.73 16.42 -33.40
N VAL A 717 -4.02 16.43 -33.74
CA VAL A 717 -4.93 17.53 -33.48
C VAL A 717 -5.71 17.19 -32.22
N LEU A 718 -5.50 17.98 -31.18
CA LEU A 718 -6.20 17.92 -29.91
C LEU A 718 -7.44 18.82 -29.98
N HIS A 719 -8.51 18.42 -29.33
CA HIS A 719 -9.75 19.20 -29.18
C HIS A 719 -10.09 19.35 -27.71
N SER A 720 -10.60 20.52 -27.33
CA SER A 720 -11.14 20.79 -26.00
C SER A 720 -12.64 21.11 -26.06
N ASP A 721 -13.40 20.56 -25.12
CA ASP A 721 -14.83 20.85 -24.91
C ASP A 721 -14.96 22.03 -23.93
N ALA A 722 -15.42 23.19 -24.41
CA ALA A 722 -15.53 24.42 -23.62
C ALA A 722 -16.37 24.28 -22.34
N THR A 723 -17.27 23.29 -22.26
CA THR A 723 -18.12 23.08 -21.08
C THR A 723 -17.41 22.31 -19.96
N LYS A 724 -16.23 21.73 -20.26
CA LYS A 724 -15.50 20.82 -19.37
C LYS A 724 -14.07 21.25 -19.08
N VAL A 725 -13.60 22.29 -19.77
CA VAL A 725 -12.24 22.83 -19.61
C VAL A 725 -12.30 24.27 -19.17
N GLU A 726 -11.32 24.69 -18.38
CA GLU A 726 -11.23 26.04 -17.83
C GLU A 726 -10.00 26.77 -18.39
N PRO A 727 -10.10 28.03 -18.85
CA PRO A 727 -8.93 28.83 -19.21
C PRO A 727 -7.90 28.85 -18.07
N GLY A 728 -6.63 28.62 -18.40
CA GLY A 728 -5.56 28.47 -17.43
C GLY A 728 -5.33 27.03 -16.94
N GLN A 729 -6.24 26.09 -17.20
CA GLN A 729 -6.06 24.67 -16.86
C GLN A 729 -4.79 24.12 -17.51
N ARG A 730 -3.90 23.54 -16.70
CA ARG A 730 -2.63 22.94 -17.13
C ARG A 730 -2.61 21.45 -16.86
N GLY A 731 -1.89 20.70 -17.68
CA GLY A 731 -1.71 19.27 -17.44
C GLY A 731 -0.80 18.61 -18.46
N LYS A 732 -0.84 17.27 -18.50
CA LYS A 732 -0.13 16.48 -19.51
C LYS A 732 -1.04 15.43 -20.12
N LEU A 733 -0.93 15.30 -21.43
CA LEU A 733 -1.60 14.29 -22.21
C LEU A 733 -0.64 13.12 -22.46
N THR A 734 -1.03 11.93 -22.01
CA THR A 734 -0.28 10.71 -22.27
C THR A 734 -0.87 10.00 -23.47
N LEU A 735 -0.06 9.75 -24.50
CA LEU A 735 -0.49 9.00 -25.68
C LEU A 735 -0.37 7.49 -25.45
N SER A 736 -1.36 6.75 -25.93
CA SER A 736 -1.35 5.29 -26.04
C SER A 736 -1.69 4.88 -27.47
N ALA A 737 -1.27 3.69 -27.89
CA ALA A 737 -1.54 3.16 -29.21
C ALA A 737 -2.29 1.83 -29.12
N ALA A 738 -3.43 1.74 -29.80
CA ALA A 738 -4.26 0.54 -29.89
C ALA A 738 -4.33 0.04 -31.35
N SER A 739 -4.34 -1.28 -31.55
CA SER A 739 -4.51 -1.90 -32.88
C SER A 739 -5.96 -2.34 -33.09
N LYS A 740 -6.59 -1.96 -34.21
CA LYS A 740 -7.90 -2.52 -34.61
C LYS A 740 -7.78 -4.01 -34.92
N LYS A 741 -8.53 -4.86 -34.20
CA LYS A 741 -8.85 -6.21 -34.68
C LYS A 741 -9.90 -6.08 -35.79
N THR A 742 -9.57 -6.48 -37.01
CA THR A 742 -10.58 -6.75 -38.03
C THR A 742 -11.06 -8.19 -37.83
N ASN A 743 -12.34 -8.37 -37.50
CA ASN A 743 -13.01 -9.66 -37.64
C ASN A 743 -13.19 -9.91 -39.15
N ALA A 744 -12.36 -10.76 -39.73
CA ALA A 744 -12.58 -11.29 -41.08
C ALA A 744 -13.03 -12.75 -40.96
N ALA A 745 -14.21 -13.04 -41.48
CA ALA A 745 -14.72 -14.38 -41.66
C ALA A 745 -13.81 -15.22 -42.57
N LYS A 746 -13.66 -16.51 -42.21
CA LYS A 746 -13.23 -17.67 -43.01
C LYS A 746 -12.23 -17.41 -44.17
N SER A 747 -10.94 -17.66 -43.94
CA SER A 747 -10.09 -18.39 -44.91
C SER A 747 -8.90 -19.08 -44.22
N LYS A 748 -8.62 -20.32 -44.63
CA LYS A 748 -7.52 -21.16 -44.14
C LYS A 748 -6.20 -20.73 -44.79
N ALA A 749 -5.35 -20.01 -44.07
CA ALA A 749 -3.88 -20.06 -44.15
C ALA A 749 -3.30 -19.15 -43.06
N ALA A 750 -2.82 -19.73 -41.95
CA ALA A 750 -2.27 -18.98 -40.83
C ALA A 750 -0.86 -18.45 -41.12
N GLY A 751 -0.77 -17.34 -41.86
CA GLY A 751 0.42 -16.49 -41.90
C GLY A 751 0.53 -15.66 -40.62
N LYS A 752 1.65 -15.79 -39.89
CA LYS A 752 1.96 -15.02 -38.67
C LYS A 752 1.78 -13.51 -38.88
N GLN A 753 0.73 -12.92 -38.33
CA GLN A 753 0.66 -11.47 -38.14
C GLN A 753 1.65 -11.07 -37.03
N ARG A 754 2.79 -10.50 -37.44
CA ARG A 754 3.74 -9.83 -36.54
C ARG A 754 3.10 -8.54 -36.02
N ARG A 755 2.87 -8.46 -34.71
CA ARG A 755 2.62 -7.18 -34.02
C ARG A 755 3.85 -6.29 -34.23
N ALA A 756 3.69 -5.16 -34.91
CA ALA A 756 4.75 -4.15 -35.03
C ALA A 756 4.99 -3.50 -33.65
N ALA A 757 6.26 -3.29 -33.31
CA ALA A 757 6.65 -2.58 -32.10
C ALA A 757 6.16 -1.13 -32.19
N LEU A 758 5.13 -0.79 -31.42
CA LEU A 758 4.63 0.58 -31.34
C LEU A 758 5.65 1.45 -30.59
N ALA A 759 5.89 2.64 -31.13
CA ALA A 759 6.91 3.60 -30.72
C ALA A 759 6.87 3.92 -29.22
N SER A 760 7.97 4.48 -28.69
CA SER A 760 7.87 5.19 -27.40
C SER A 760 7.08 6.47 -27.65
N LEU A 761 5.92 6.62 -27.01
CA LEU A 761 5.04 7.77 -27.19
C LEU A 761 5.38 8.85 -26.14
N PRO A 762 5.60 10.11 -26.55
CA PRO A 762 5.89 11.19 -25.60
C PRO A 762 4.61 11.64 -24.86
N THR A 763 4.79 12.16 -23.66
CA THR A 763 3.78 12.97 -22.97
C THR A 763 3.79 14.39 -23.51
N ILE A 764 2.62 15.00 -23.67
CA ILE A 764 2.45 16.35 -24.23
C ILE A 764 1.88 17.26 -23.13
N PRO A 765 2.70 18.15 -22.54
CA PRO A 765 2.21 19.21 -21.66
C PRO A 765 1.25 20.15 -22.42
N PHE A 766 0.18 20.60 -21.76
CA PHE A 766 -0.78 21.52 -22.33
C PHE A 766 -1.16 22.63 -21.34
N VAL A 767 -1.68 23.72 -21.89
CA VAL A 767 -2.40 24.78 -21.18
C VAL A 767 -3.65 25.15 -21.98
N ILE A 768 -4.80 25.24 -21.30
CA ILE A 768 -6.02 25.78 -21.90
C ILE A 768 -5.90 27.30 -21.93
N ILE A 769 -6.10 27.90 -23.10
CA ILE A 769 -6.12 29.36 -23.26
C ILE A 769 -7.55 29.82 -23.55
N GLU A 770 -7.78 31.12 -23.44
CA GLU A 770 -9.04 31.74 -23.89
C GLU A 770 -9.36 31.36 -25.36
N PRO A 771 -10.65 31.31 -25.75
CA PRO A 771 -11.11 30.82 -27.05
C PRO A 771 -10.42 31.40 -28.29
#